data_AF-A0A6V8HPP4-F1
#
_entry.id   AF-A0A6V8HPP4-F1
#
_cell.length_a   1.000
_cell.length_b   1.000
_cell.length_c   1.000
_cell.angle_alpha   90.00
_cell.angle_beta   90.00
_cell.angle_gamma   90.00
#
_symmetry.space_group_name_H-M   'P 1'
#
loop_
_entity.id
_entity.type
_entity.pdbx_description
1 polymer ?
#
loop_
_entity_poly.entity_id
_entity_poly.type
_entity_poly.pdbx_seq_one_letter_code
_entity_poly.pdbx_strand_id
1 'polypeptide(L)'
;MANIKQSSDKLSSLHVEEAEPAIGAEVEVVQVHTMGTVRLTEGEIVYIPTPTADPQGKYNPYPLNLPMWQKCVILGIISVFSTLGLSLVSGFGGLLGFYIPQYVEAGKDYNDITKLMTYPSLFMGIGNIIGMPLAIGVGRRVVFLGSTVILVIGAALCAANSSYEWQLGFRMVIGLAAGQSESVVPMVSQEIFFLHERSTAITVQLAFQAILTCVWVLFASPIAGAITPQWWYGLGAILSGVQLILTFFFLPETKYDRPLSSYQEGSSTEDSTIENPEGVSVKQEVSVCTSRPPLDYVNYKPRTWKSDLRLWIGSPEWAATWNVLRQTGELLLFPNVIWALLVNGLTLGTNIAIGTTYGTIITAPPYNWPNKSASYVNIGQIVTALLALPLLGQGSDWLTKRMAKRNGGLHEPEVRLIPLIIPIIVGTFTAILYGQGAAHPEKYHWFVYVWAVAAYYFAFVGANIAAITYLLDSYPARAGPLLVIVCAFRGILSFGTSYGTAPFIASHGYDGAFGTFGALTGVMGLLGVPIYIYGKKIRHVTVLSSNEKESTMDAIANQIKNLASHADDAERKLILDSLRKVSDAIESPQDTMQRLMYLALQPAVIRIGLDLDLFQILLKNKTPISVSDLATKTEAAPTLLARILRYLASVGIVKETGKDTFTYNNITETLTLPGVVGGIYHYFDSYGPAWQVLPDFLKERKYHDVENVTDTALQKGWKTDQPAFIWVQTKPENLAHFNQFMAGQHMGMKQWHEVYPVHEKTTGLEPEQVFFVDVGGGIGHQSIALREKFPSLENRIIVQDIPATLAHAIPHPGVEILEQDFFEPQAITGARIYYMRNIIHDYPDEKAIVILKNTAAALARGSVILIDDMVIPNTGAHFHATQLDITMMSALASIERTHEQWYSLIERAGLKIKKIYTYTVSLQDSIIEVVKE
;
A
#
# COMPACT_ATOMS: atom_id res chain seq x y z
N MET A 1 -21.93 -44.11 -6.38
CA MET A 1 -20.75 -45.01 -6.46
C MET A 1 -20.48 -45.48 -7.90
N ALA A 2 -20.59 -44.57 -8.86
CA ALA A 2 -20.07 -44.65 -10.24
C ALA A 2 -20.05 -43.19 -10.73
N ASN A 3 -19.02 -42.77 -11.47
CA ASN A 3 -18.68 -41.39 -11.92
C ASN A 3 -17.64 -40.58 -11.12
N ILE A 4 -16.77 -41.25 -10.35
CA ILE A 4 -15.45 -40.69 -9.97
C ILE A 4 -14.39 -41.75 -10.31
N LYS A 5 -14.16 -41.99 -11.61
CA LYS A 5 -13.04 -42.83 -12.08
C LYS A 5 -12.68 -42.64 -13.56
N GLN A 6 -12.92 -41.45 -14.11
CA GLN A 6 -12.68 -41.19 -15.54
C GLN A 6 -12.08 -39.81 -15.85
N SER A 7 -11.33 -39.23 -14.90
CA SER A 7 -10.49 -38.04 -15.18
C SER A 7 -9.02 -38.19 -14.74
N SER A 8 -8.55 -39.39 -14.40
CA SER A 8 -7.14 -39.65 -14.05
C SER A 8 -6.32 -40.33 -15.15
N ASP A 9 -6.92 -40.72 -16.28
CA ASP A 9 -6.25 -41.45 -17.38
C ASP A 9 -6.09 -40.65 -18.67
N LYS A 10 -6.13 -39.31 -18.60
CA LYS A 10 -5.93 -38.42 -19.76
C LYS A 10 -4.78 -37.40 -19.61
N LEU A 11 -3.84 -37.65 -18.70
CA LEU A 11 -2.67 -36.79 -18.47
C LEU A 11 -1.32 -37.49 -18.72
N SER A 12 -1.32 -38.65 -19.38
CA SER A 12 -0.11 -39.45 -19.66
C SER A 12 0.21 -39.64 -21.15
N SER A 13 -0.38 -38.86 -22.05
CA SER A 13 -0.05 -38.91 -23.49
C SER A 13 -0.30 -37.59 -24.22
N LEU A 14 0.56 -36.60 -23.98
CA LEU A 14 0.75 -35.50 -24.92
C LEU A 14 2.23 -35.44 -25.27
N HIS A 15 2.52 -35.77 -26.53
CA HIS A 15 3.83 -35.67 -27.15
C HIS A 15 4.29 -34.21 -27.12
N VAL A 16 5.57 -34.02 -26.83
CA VAL A 16 6.27 -32.73 -26.93
C VAL A 16 6.66 -32.55 -28.38
N GLU A 17 5.75 -32.01 -29.18
CA GLU A 17 6.05 -31.36 -30.46
C GLU A 17 4.81 -30.52 -30.82
N GLU A 18 5.03 -29.25 -31.15
CA GLU A 18 4.00 -28.22 -31.44
C GLU A 18 3.16 -27.73 -30.24
N ALA A 19 3.80 -26.96 -29.36
CA ALA A 19 3.12 -25.87 -28.67
C ALA A 19 3.87 -24.57 -28.98
N GLU A 20 3.45 -23.89 -30.05
CA GLU A 20 3.65 -22.44 -30.16
C GLU A 20 3.27 -21.81 -28.82
N PRO A 21 4.03 -20.84 -28.29
CA PRO A 21 3.63 -20.19 -27.06
C PRO A 21 2.29 -19.52 -27.34
N ALA A 22 1.23 -19.99 -26.69
CA ALA A 22 -0.04 -19.29 -26.61
C ALA A 22 0.19 -17.99 -25.83
N ILE A 23 0.80 -17.00 -26.51
CA ILE A 23 0.81 -15.60 -26.15
C ILE A 23 -0.63 -15.12 -26.40
N GLY A 24 -1.50 -15.44 -25.46
CA GLY A 24 -2.93 -15.14 -25.55
C GLY A 24 -3.59 -15.00 -24.17
N ALA A 25 -2.82 -14.95 -23.09
CA ALA A 25 -3.29 -14.25 -21.91
C ALA A 25 -3.05 -12.76 -22.19
N GLU A 26 -4.10 -12.05 -22.62
CA GLU A 26 -4.15 -10.61 -22.42
C GLU A 26 -3.79 -10.38 -20.94
N VAL A 27 -2.56 -9.94 -20.70
CA VAL A 27 -2.23 -9.26 -19.46
C VAL A 27 -3.15 -8.06 -19.49
N GLU A 28 -4.29 -8.18 -18.80
CA GLU A 28 -5.18 -7.08 -18.56
C GLU A 28 -4.30 -6.02 -17.93
N VAL A 29 -3.92 -5.01 -18.72
CA VAL A 29 -3.15 -3.88 -18.25
C VAL A 29 -4.02 -3.31 -17.15
N VAL A 30 -3.67 -3.57 -15.90
CA VAL A 30 -4.33 -2.99 -14.75
C VAL A 30 -4.10 -1.50 -14.91
N GLN A 31 -5.06 -0.83 -15.55
CA GLN A 31 -5.06 0.60 -15.68
C GLN A 31 -4.98 1.11 -14.26
N VAL A 32 -3.88 1.77 -13.92
CA VAL A 32 -3.73 2.44 -12.63
C VAL A 32 -4.89 3.42 -12.55
N HIS A 33 -5.95 3.02 -11.84
CA HIS A 33 -7.17 3.80 -11.76
C HIS A 33 -6.83 5.07 -10.98
N THR A 34 -6.99 6.22 -11.66
CA THR A 34 -6.82 7.54 -11.06
C THR A 34 -7.62 7.60 -9.76
N MET A 35 -6.96 7.95 -8.65
CA MET A 35 -7.54 8.00 -7.30
C MET A 35 -8.92 8.70 -7.33
N GLY A 36 -9.93 8.06 -6.70
CA GLY A 36 -11.32 8.53 -6.68
C GLY A 36 -12.26 7.91 -7.74
N THR A 37 -11.74 7.14 -8.68
CA THR A 37 -12.56 6.39 -9.67
C THR A 37 -12.90 5.02 -9.09
N VAL A 38 -14.19 4.75 -8.82
CA VAL A 38 -14.66 3.51 -8.20
C VAL A 38 -15.56 2.76 -9.18
N ARG A 39 -15.39 1.43 -9.33
CA ARG A 39 -16.24 0.58 -10.17
C ARG A 39 -17.42 0.07 -9.34
N LEU A 40 -18.61 0.60 -9.58
CA LEU A 40 -19.83 0.14 -8.91
C LEU A 40 -20.19 -1.27 -9.41
N THR A 41 -20.06 -2.29 -8.55
CA THR A 41 -20.47 -3.67 -8.86
C THR A 41 -21.99 -3.81 -8.82
N GLU A 42 -22.57 -4.54 -9.78
CA GLU A 42 -24.03 -4.68 -9.91
C GLU A 42 -24.64 -5.55 -8.79
N GLY A 43 -25.70 -5.04 -8.14
CA GLY A 43 -26.70 -5.85 -7.44
C GLY A 43 -26.44 -6.21 -5.98
N GLU A 44 -25.19 -6.25 -5.51
CA GLU A 44 -24.86 -6.62 -4.11
C GLU A 44 -24.29 -5.43 -3.31
N ILE A 45 -24.68 -5.32 -2.03
CA ILE A 45 -24.19 -4.25 -1.14
C ILE A 45 -22.75 -4.57 -0.75
N VAL A 46 -21.80 -3.77 -1.21
CA VAL A 46 -20.40 -3.88 -0.78
C VAL A 46 -20.17 -3.05 0.47
N TYR A 47 -19.60 -3.67 1.51
CA TYR A 47 -19.23 -2.96 2.73
C TYR A 47 -17.86 -2.30 2.57
N ILE A 48 -17.86 -0.97 2.43
CA ILE A 48 -16.65 -0.12 2.45
C ILE A 48 -16.78 0.88 3.61
N PRO A 49 -15.82 0.97 4.54
CA PRO A 49 -14.64 0.12 4.67
C PRO A 49 -14.96 -1.35 5.00
N THR A 50 -14.05 -2.26 4.66
CA THR A 50 -14.21 -3.70 4.96
C THR A 50 -14.55 -3.90 6.45
N PRO A 51 -15.61 -4.65 6.79
CA PRO A 51 -16.02 -4.84 8.17
C PRO A 51 -15.06 -5.79 8.91
N THR A 52 -14.72 -5.47 10.15
CA THR A 52 -13.86 -6.30 11.01
C THR A 52 -14.70 -7.08 12.01
N ALA A 53 -14.35 -8.35 12.25
CA ALA A 53 -14.98 -9.20 13.26
C ALA A 53 -14.57 -8.86 14.70
N ASP A 54 -13.48 -8.11 14.89
CA ASP A 54 -12.96 -7.67 16.19
C ASP A 54 -13.87 -6.59 16.84
N PRO A 55 -14.53 -6.89 17.98
CA PRO A 55 -15.37 -5.95 18.71
C PRO A 55 -14.60 -4.86 19.47
N GLN A 56 -13.31 -5.04 19.77
CA GLN A 56 -12.49 -4.09 20.55
C GLN A 56 -11.45 -3.34 19.72
N GLY A 57 -11.06 -3.86 18.56
CA GLY A 57 -9.97 -3.31 17.75
C GLY A 57 -8.60 -3.39 18.45
N LYS A 58 -7.52 -3.19 17.70
CA LYS A 58 -6.16 -3.11 18.27
C LYS A 58 -6.00 -1.99 19.31
N TYR A 59 -6.75 -0.89 19.17
CA TYR A 59 -6.69 0.28 20.07
C TYR A 59 -8.07 0.84 20.47
N ASN A 60 -9.05 0.92 19.55
CA ASN A 60 -10.41 1.44 19.78
C ASN A 60 -11.47 0.45 19.24
N PRO A 61 -12.58 0.19 19.96
CA PRO A 61 -13.73 -0.52 19.40
C PRO A 61 -14.11 -0.02 18.01
N TYR A 62 -14.27 -0.94 17.06
CA TYR A 62 -14.53 -0.58 15.66
C TYR A 62 -15.82 0.25 15.56
N PRO A 63 -15.77 1.53 15.14
CA PRO A 63 -16.94 2.43 15.20
C PRO A 63 -18.09 1.97 14.29
N LEU A 64 -17.79 1.29 13.19
CA LEU A 64 -18.78 0.72 12.28
C LEU A 64 -19.60 -0.40 12.92
N ASN A 65 -19.05 -1.06 13.95
CA ASN A 65 -19.71 -2.17 14.65
C ASN A 65 -20.79 -1.74 15.65
N LEU A 66 -21.00 -0.43 15.85
CA LEU A 66 -22.03 0.11 16.71
C LEU A 66 -23.45 -0.38 16.33
N PRO A 67 -24.31 -0.73 17.29
CA PRO A 67 -25.73 -0.95 17.05
C PRO A 67 -26.40 0.27 16.43
N MET A 68 -27.40 0.06 15.55
CA MET A 68 -28.08 1.16 14.85
C MET A 68 -28.68 2.20 15.82
N TRP A 69 -29.22 1.78 16.97
CA TRP A 69 -29.75 2.71 17.97
C TRP A 69 -28.65 3.62 18.54
N GLN A 70 -27.43 3.13 18.76
CA GLN A 70 -26.29 3.94 19.22
C GLN A 70 -25.85 4.91 18.12
N LYS A 71 -25.80 4.46 16.86
CA LYS A 71 -25.51 5.33 15.72
C LYS A 71 -26.53 6.48 15.62
N CYS A 72 -27.83 6.19 15.80
CA CYS A 72 -28.89 7.21 15.81
C CYS A 72 -28.75 8.19 16.98
N VAL A 73 -28.41 7.72 18.19
CA VAL A 73 -28.16 8.59 19.34
C VAL A 73 -26.97 9.51 19.09
N ILE A 74 -25.85 8.98 18.58
CA ILE A 74 -24.68 9.77 18.21
C ILE A 74 -25.06 10.81 17.15
N LEU A 75 -25.78 10.41 16.11
CA LEU A 75 -26.23 11.30 15.04
C LEU A 75 -27.10 12.46 15.58
N GLY A 76 -28.01 12.17 16.52
CA GLY A 76 -28.81 13.18 17.20
C GLY A 76 -27.95 14.17 17.98
N ILE A 77 -27.02 13.66 18.80
CA ILE A 77 -26.12 14.48 19.64
C ILE A 77 -25.25 15.40 18.78
N ILE A 78 -24.60 14.86 17.74
CA ILE A 78 -23.73 15.68 16.89
C ILE A 78 -24.50 16.74 16.09
N SER A 79 -25.76 16.44 15.74
CA SER A 79 -26.63 17.40 15.06
C SER A 79 -27.12 18.52 15.98
N VAL A 80 -27.42 18.21 17.26
CA VAL A 80 -27.80 19.23 18.27
C VAL A 80 -26.62 20.16 18.57
N PHE A 81 -25.40 19.63 18.72
CA PHE A 81 -24.20 20.46 18.83
C PHE A 81 -24.05 21.40 17.62
N SER A 82 -24.23 20.85 16.42
CA SER A 82 -24.11 21.65 15.19
C SER A 82 -25.15 22.74 15.09
N THR A 83 -26.38 22.42 15.51
CA THR A 83 -27.47 23.38 15.62
C THR A 83 -27.12 24.51 16.56
N LEU A 84 -26.71 24.20 17.80
CA LEU A 84 -26.43 25.21 18.81
C LEU A 84 -25.22 26.07 18.42
N GLY A 85 -24.15 25.46 17.92
CA GLY A 85 -22.97 26.18 17.43
C GLY A 85 -23.32 27.16 16.30
N LEU A 86 -23.92 26.66 15.22
CA LEU A 86 -24.23 27.48 14.05
C LEU A 86 -25.27 28.55 14.35
N SER A 87 -26.36 28.18 15.04
CA SER A 87 -27.48 29.09 15.31
C SER A 87 -27.09 30.25 16.24
N LEU A 88 -26.23 30.03 17.23
CA LEU A 88 -25.74 31.09 18.13
C LEU A 88 -24.85 32.12 17.40
N VAL A 89 -24.21 31.71 16.30
CA VAL A 89 -23.45 32.61 15.44
C VAL A 89 -24.36 33.31 14.43
N SER A 90 -25.10 32.56 13.62
CA SER A 90 -25.86 33.07 12.46
C SER A 90 -27.21 33.68 12.81
N GLY A 91 -27.82 33.31 13.94
CA GLY A 91 -29.15 33.74 14.36
C GLY A 91 -29.28 35.20 14.80
N PHE A 92 -28.18 35.95 14.86
CA PHE A 92 -28.15 37.32 15.37
C PHE A 92 -28.92 38.32 14.49
N GLY A 93 -29.14 38.02 13.20
CA GLY A 93 -29.83 38.92 12.26
C GLY A 93 -31.21 39.36 12.75
N GLY A 94 -31.99 38.44 13.34
CA GLY A 94 -33.31 38.74 13.91
C GLY A 94 -33.29 39.52 15.23
N LEU A 95 -32.12 39.64 15.87
CA LEU A 95 -31.89 40.36 17.12
C LEU A 95 -31.35 41.78 16.89
N LEU A 96 -30.89 42.10 15.67
CA LEU A 96 -30.30 43.40 15.33
C LEU A 96 -31.21 44.57 15.72
N GLY A 97 -32.51 44.48 15.46
CA GLY A 97 -33.48 45.54 15.80
C GLY A 97 -33.59 45.85 17.30
N PHE A 98 -33.20 44.94 18.19
CA PHE A 98 -33.17 45.17 19.64
C PHE A 98 -31.84 45.75 20.13
N TYR A 99 -30.73 45.43 19.46
CA TYR A 99 -29.38 45.87 19.84
C TYR A 99 -28.95 47.18 19.19
N ILE A 100 -29.47 47.49 17.98
CA ILE A 100 -29.10 48.72 17.26
C ILE A 100 -29.32 49.97 18.11
N PRO A 101 -30.50 50.22 18.73
CA PRO A 101 -30.71 51.43 19.53
C PRO A 101 -29.74 51.51 20.72
N GLN A 102 -29.51 50.39 21.41
CA GLN A 102 -28.66 50.31 22.59
C GLN A 102 -27.18 50.63 22.27
N TYR A 103 -26.68 50.15 21.14
CA TYR A 103 -25.29 50.38 20.75
C TYR A 103 -25.05 51.72 20.05
N VAL A 104 -26.06 52.27 19.39
CA VAL A 104 -26.00 53.65 18.87
C VAL A 104 -25.93 54.66 20.01
N GLU A 105 -26.71 54.45 21.09
CA GLU A 105 -26.58 55.27 22.32
C GLU A 105 -25.19 55.15 22.96
N ALA A 106 -24.54 53.99 22.82
CA ALA A 106 -23.16 53.76 23.28
C ALA A 106 -22.08 54.28 22.29
N GLY A 107 -22.46 55.01 21.23
CA GLY A 107 -21.55 55.65 20.28
C GLY A 107 -20.99 54.74 19.17
N LYS A 108 -21.62 53.59 18.90
CA LYS A 108 -21.22 52.68 17.81
C LYS A 108 -22.04 52.93 16.55
N ASP A 109 -21.39 52.88 15.39
CA ASP A 109 -22.07 53.04 14.10
C ASP A 109 -22.69 51.72 13.61
N TYR A 110 -23.45 51.78 12.52
CA TYR A 110 -24.06 50.58 11.94
C TYR A 110 -23.00 49.57 11.46
N ASN A 111 -21.86 50.06 10.96
CA ASN A 111 -20.77 49.22 10.49
C ASN A 111 -20.17 48.39 11.65
N ASP A 112 -19.95 49.00 12.81
CA ASP A 112 -19.56 48.35 14.05
C ASP A 112 -20.56 47.27 14.45
N ILE A 113 -21.87 47.58 14.40
CA ILE A 113 -22.89 46.60 14.75
C ILE A 113 -22.87 45.38 13.80
N THR A 114 -22.59 45.57 12.50
CA THR A 114 -22.44 44.43 11.57
C THR A 114 -21.23 43.54 11.87
N LYS A 115 -20.18 44.07 12.54
CA LYS A 115 -19.02 43.28 12.99
C LYS A 115 -19.41 42.16 13.96
N LEU A 116 -20.51 42.33 14.70
CA LEU A 116 -21.07 41.29 15.59
C LEU A 116 -21.53 40.03 14.85
N MET A 117 -21.73 40.07 13.52
CA MET A 117 -22.06 38.88 12.72
C MET A 117 -20.88 38.40 11.88
N THR A 118 -20.07 39.32 11.36
CA THR A 118 -19.00 38.98 10.42
C THR A 118 -17.79 38.37 11.14
N TYR A 119 -17.29 38.95 12.25
CA TYR A 119 -16.13 38.41 12.97
C TYR A 119 -16.32 36.99 13.52
N PRO A 120 -17.47 36.62 14.09
CA PRO A 120 -17.71 35.22 14.49
C PRO A 120 -17.51 34.22 13.35
N SER A 121 -17.82 34.58 12.10
CA SER A 121 -17.58 33.69 10.94
C SER A 121 -16.09 33.48 10.62
N LEU A 122 -15.25 34.49 10.85
CA LEU A 122 -13.79 34.36 10.79
C LEU A 122 -13.28 33.39 11.86
N PHE A 123 -13.79 33.52 13.09
CA PHE A 123 -13.40 32.66 14.20
C PHE A 123 -13.94 31.23 14.05
N MET A 124 -15.05 31.01 13.35
CA MET A 124 -15.44 29.66 12.89
C MET A 124 -14.37 29.05 11.97
N GLY A 125 -13.81 29.84 11.07
CA GLY A 125 -12.70 29.42 10.22
C GLY A 125 -11.45 29.05 11.03
N ILE A 126 -11.01 29.95 11.92
CA ILE A 126 -9.85 29.74 12.79
C ILE A 126 -10.04 28.52 13.71
N GLY A 127 -11.25 28.36 14.27
CA GLY A 127 -11.63 27.19 15.06
C GLY A 127 -11.36 25.90 14.30
N ASN A 128 -11.73 25.82 13.02
CA ASN A 128 -11.48 24.65 12.19
C ASN A 128 -10.00 24.37 11.92
N ILE A 129 -9.16 25.40 11.73
CA ILE A 129 -7.70 25.25 11.58
C ILE A 129 -7.08 24.61 12.82
N ILE A 130 -7.62 24.91 14.01
CA ILE A 130 -7.11 24.37 15.28
C ILE A 130 -7.70 22.99 15.56
N GLY A 131 -9.02 22.88 15.52
CA GLY A 131 -9.72 21.70 16.01
C GLY A 131 -9.60 20.48 15.11
N MET A 132 -9.51 20.64 13.79
CA MET A 132 -9.46 19.49 12.87
C MET A 132 -8.11 18.75 12.90
N PRO A 133 -6.93 19.42 12.86
CA PRO A 133 -5.66 18.74 13.09
C PRO A 133 -5.58 18.07 14.47
N LEU A 134 -6.12 18.72 15.52
CA LEU A 134 -6.22 18.12 16.85
C LEU A 134 -7.13 16.88 16.86
N ALA A 135 -8.24 16.90 16.12
CA ALA A 135 -9.14 15.75 16.04
C ALA A 135 -8.46 14.55 15.39
N ILE A 136 -7.60 14.78 14.39
CA ILE A 136 -6.81 13.74 13.72
C ILE A 136 -5.72 13.18 14.64
N GLY A 137 -4.91 14.05 15.27
CA GLY A 137 -3.79 13.62 16.11
C GLY A 137 -4.19 13.06 17.47
N VAL A 138 -5.16 13.68 18.16
CA VAL A 138 -5.53 13.38 19.55
C VAL A 138 -6.79 12.52 19.66
N GLY A 139 -7.83 12.82 18.89
CA GLY A 139 -9.14 12.13 18.95
C GLY A 139 -10.32 13.08 18.76
N ARG A 140 -11.44 12.55 18.26
CA ARG A 140 -12.65 13.32 17.89
C ARG A 140 -13.40 13.74 19.15
N ARG A 141 -13.45 12.87 20.16
CA ARG A 141 -14.22 13.09 21.40
C ARG A 141 -13.66 14.25 22.22
N VAL A 142 -12.33 14.35 22.33
CA VAL A 142 -11.65 15.44 23.07
C VAL A 142 -11.99 16.79 22.46
N VAL A 143 -11.89 16.91 21.13
CA VAL A 143 -12.19 18.16 20.41
C VAL A 143 -13.66 18.52 20.57
N PHE A 144 -14.56 17.54 20.51
CA PHE A 144 -16.00 17.76 20.66
C PHE A 144 -16.39 18.24 22.07
N LEU A 145 -15.88 17.57 23.11
CA LEU A 145 -16.11 17.97 24.51
C LEU A 145 -15.52 19.35 24.80
N GLY A 146 -14.27 19.59 24.39
CA GLY A 146 -13.61 20.89 24.55
C GLY A 146 -14.39 22.02 23.86
N SER A 147 -14.86 21.79 22.64
CA SER A 147 -15.65 22.78 21.89
C SER A 147 -17.01 23.02 22.51
N THR A 148 -17.66 21.99 23.06
CA THR A 148 -18.93 22.14 23.77
C THR A 148 -18.76 22.95 25.06
N VAL A 149 -17.67 22.76 25.81
CA VAL A 149 -17.34 23.59 26.98
C VAL A 149 -17.15 25.05 26.57
N ILE A 150 -16.39 25.31 25.51
CA ILE A 150 -16.20 26.67 24.97
C ILE A 150 -17.54 27.29 24.55
N LEU A 151 -18.43 26.49 23.95
CA LEU A 151 -19.77 26.93 23.54
C LEU A 151 -20.63 27.33 24.74
N VAL A 152 -20.65 26.52 25.82
CA VAL A 152 -21.38 26.81 27.07
C VAL A 152 -20.89 28.10 27.71
N ILE A 153 -19.57 28.24 27.86
CA ILE A 153 -18.94 29.41 28.47
C ILE A 153 -19.22 30.66 27.61
N GLY A 154 -19.01 30.56 26.30
CA GLY A 154 -19.24 31.67 25.37
C GLY A 154 -20.70 32.14 25.36
N ALA A 155 -21.66 31.20 25.35
CA ALA A 155 -23.08 31.51 25.40
C ALA A 155 -23.49 32.14 26.76
N ALA A 156 -23.00 31.61 27.88
CA ALA A 156 -23.26 32.16 29.20
C ALA A 156 -22.73 33.60 29.34
N LEU A 157 -21.53 33.87 28.81
CA LEU A 157 -20.92 35.20 28.84
C LEU A 157 -21.62 36.19 27.89
N CYS A 158 -22.13 35.72 26.75
CA CYS A 158 -23.03 36.52 25.89
C CYS A 158 -24.39 36.80 26.55
N ALA A 159 -24.86 35.93 27.45
CA ALA A 159 -26.07 36.19 28.24
C ALA A 159 -25.80 37.24 29.35
N ALA A 160 -24.60 37.23 29.93
CA ALA A 160 -24.14 38.22 30.90
C ALA A 160 -23.59 39.51 30.24
N ASN A 161 -24.13 39.88 29.08
CA ASN A 161 -23.63 40.98 28.26
C ASN A 161 -23.62 42.32 29.02
N SER A 162 -22.46 42.98 29.04
CA SER A 162 -22.24 44.26 29.71
C SER A 162 -21.86 45.41 28.77
N SER A 163 -21.31 45.12 27.59
CA SER A 163 -20.84 46.14 26.62
C SER A 163 -20.74 45.58 25.21
N TYR A 164 -20.61 46.46 24.21
CA TYR A 164 -20.40 46.06 22.82
C TYR A 164 -19.15 45.17 22.66
N GLU A 165 -18.01 45.56 23.24
CA GLU A 165 -16.75 44.80 23.11
C GLU A 165 -16.84 43.44 23.79
N TRP A 166 -17.56 43.37 24.92
CA TRP A 166 -17.85 42.12 25.61
C TRP A 166 -18.66 41.18 24.72
N GLN A 167 -19.77 41.66 24.15
CA GLN A 167 -20.59 40.88 23.24
C GLN A 167 -19.81 40.42 22.01
N LEU A 168 -19.02 41.30 21.41
CA LEU A 168 -18.21 40.99 20.25
C LEU A 168 -17.18 39.89 20.58
N GLY A 169 -16.42 40.04 21.67
CA GLY A 169 -15.40 39.09 22.09
C GLY A 169 -15.96 37.69 22.37
N PHE A 170 -17.05 37.58 23.14
CA PHE A 170 -17.62 36.26 23.45
C PHE A 170 -18.35 35.63 22.26
N ARG A 171 -18.86 36.41 21.31
CA ARG A 171 -19.34 35.87 20.03
C ARG A 171 -18.21 35.32 19.17
N MET A 172 -17.00 35.89 19.21
CA MET A 172 -15.82 35.29 18.58
C MET A 172 -15.44 33.95 19.25
N VAL A 173 -15.54 33.86 20.58
CA VAL A 173 -15.31 32.61 21.33
C VAL A 173 -16.33 31.53 20.96
N ILE A 174 -17.62 31.88 20.85
CA ILE A 174 -18.65 30.98 20.32
C ILE A 174 -18.29 30.54 18.89
N GLY A 175 -17.77 31.46 18.06
CA GLY A 175 -17.29 31.17 16.71
C GLY A 175 -16.24 30.04 16.67
N LEU A 176 -15.25 30.05 17.57
CA LEU A 176 -14.22 28.99 17.65
C LEU A 176 -14.84 27.59 17.85
N ALA A 177 -15.83 27.48 18.74
CA ALA A 177 -16.54 26.24 18.99
C ALA A 177 -17.45 25.84 17.82
N ALA A 178 -18.16 26.81 17.25
CA ALA A 178 -19.04 26.62 16.10
C ALA A 178 -18.28 26.23 14.83
N GLY A 179 -16.96 26.45 14.75
CA GLY A 179 -16.14 25.88 13.67
C GLY A 179 -16.29 24.36 13.60
N GLN A 180 -16.18 23.67 14.75
CA GLN A 180 -16.14 22.20 14.81
C GLN A 180 -17.42 21.52 14.35
N SER A 181 -18.55 22.24 14.34
CA SER A 181 -19.80 21.67 13.85
C SER A 181 -19.78 21.35 12.36
N GLU A 182 -18.90 22.00 11.60
CA GLU A 182 -18.86 21.87 10.14
C GLU A 182 -17.77 20.90 9.67
N SER A 183 -16.77 20.60 10.52
CA SER A 183 -15.63 19.74 10.18
C SER A 183 -15.71 18.37 10.87
N VAL A 184 -15.82 18.36 12.20
CA VAL A 184 -15.76 17.14 13.03
C VAL A 184 -17.07 16.34 12.92
N VAL A 185 -18.22 17.01 12.78
CA VAL A 185 -19.53 16.34 12.75
C VAL A 185 -19.72 15.48 11.49
N PRO A 186 -19.43 15.99 10.28
CA PRO A 186 -19.39 15.12 9.10
C PRO A 186 -18.36 14.00 9.27
N MET A 187 -17.18 14.28 9.83
CA MET A 187 -16.13 13.26 10.03
C MET A 187 -16.61 12.10 10.93
N VAL A 188 -17.22 12.39 12.08
CA VAL A 188 -17.79 11.38 12.99
C VAL A 188 -18.87 10.57 12.27
N SER A 189 -19.73 11.23 11.49
CA SER A 189 -20.78 10.55 10.71
C SER A 189 -20.19 9.58 9.68
N GLN A 190 -19.07 9.93 9.07
CA GLN A 190 -18.37 9.08 8.10
C GLN A 190 -17.67 7.88 8.75
N GLU A 191 -17.25 8.01 10.00
CA GLU A 191 -16.53 6.95 10.71
C GLU A 191 -17.46 5.84 11.24
N ILE A 192 -18.75 6.14 11.45
CA ILE A 192 -19.74 5.20 12.04
C ILE A 192 -20.67 4.53 11.02
N PHE A 193 -20.80 5.05 9.79
CA PHE A 193 -21.65 4.50 8.72
C PHE A 193 -20.83 3.97 7.54
N PHE A 194 -21.27 2.86 6.94
CA PHE A 194 -20.65 2.33 5.71
C PHE A 194 -20.92 3.24 4.51
N LEU A 195 -20.12 3.15 3.45
CA LEU A 195 -20.19 4.00 2.27
C LEU A 195 -21.60 4.09 1.66
N HIS A 196 -22.31 2.97 1.55
CA HIS A 196 -23.66 2.93 1.00
C HIS A 196 -24.72 3.58 1.91
N GLU A 197 -24.48 3.67 3.23
CA GLU A 197 -25.34 4.34 4.20
C GLU A 197 -24.93 5.80 4.44
N ARG A 198 -23.66 6.12 4.19
CA ARG A 198 -22.98 7.38 4.56
C ARG A 198 -23.65 8.60 3.97
N SER A 199 -23.98 8.60 2.68
CA SER A 199 -24.59 9.76 2.03
C SER A 199 -25.96 10.08 2.64
N THR A 200 -26.75 9.04 2.94
CA THR A 200 -28.06 9.17 3.58
C THR A 200 -27.91 9.68 5.01
N ALA A 201 -26.98 9.13 5.80
CA ALA A 201 -26.76 9.56 7.18
C ALA A 201 -26.31 11.03 7.28
N ILE A 202 -25.37 11.46 6.43
CA ILE A 202 -24.92 12.86 6.35
C ILE A 202 -26.09 13.78 5.93
N THR A 203 -26.88 13.34 4.95
CA THR A 203 -28.02 14.10 4.44
C THR A 203 -29.10 14.27 5.51
N VAL A 204 -29.42 13.22 6.27
CA VAL A 204 -30.33 13.26 7.43
C VAL A 204 -29.78 14.18 8.52
N GLN A 205 -28.49 14.08 8.84
CA GLN A 205 -27.82 14.92 9.83
C GLN A 205 -27.89 16.41 9.46
N LEU A 206 -27.58 16.76 8.21
CA LEU A 206 -27.65 18.14 7.71
C LEU A 206 -29.09 18.67 7.73
N ALA A 207 -30.08 17.86 7.36
CA ALA A 207 -31.47 18.29 7.40
C ALA A 207 -31.99 18.49 8.82
N PHE A 208 -31.66 17.58 9.73
CA PHE A 208 -32.01 17.71 11.13
C PHE A 208 -31.35 18.95 11.75
N GLN A 209 -30.06 19.20 11.45
CA GLN A 209 -29.36 20.42 11.83
C GLN A 209 -30.05 21.67 11.27
N ALA A 210 -30.38 21.70 9.97
CA ALA A 210 -30.99 22.86 9.33
C ALA A 210 -32.39 23.18 9.90
N ILE A 211 -33.21 22.15 10.12
CA ILE A 211 -34.55 22.31 10.71
C ILE A 211 -34.43 22.85 12.14
N LEU A 212 -33.60 22.23 12.99
CA LEU A 212 -33.45 22.69 14.36
C LEU A 212 -32.82 24.09 14.44
N THR A 213 -31.87 24.41 13.55
CA THR A 213 -31.25 25.74 13.46
C THR A 213 -32.31 26.76 13.12
N CYS A 214 -33.14 26.47 12.13
CA CYS A 214 -34.25 27.36 11.77
C CYS A 214 -35.23 27.53 12.93
N VAL A 215 -35.63 26.45 13.61
CA VAL A 215 -36.54 26.53 14.76
C VAL A 215 -35.96 27.43 15.85
N TRP A 216 -34.68 27.28 16.17
CA TRP A 216 -34.01 28.11 17.17
C TRP A 216 -33.95 29.59 16.77
N VAL A 217 -33.59 29.89 15.51
CA VAL A 217 -33.48 31.26 14.99
C VAL A 217 -34.86 31.91 14.82
N LEU A 218 -35.89 31.13 14.49
CA LEU A 218 -37.29 31.57 14.39
C LEU A 218 -37.78 32.17 15.70
N PHE A 219 -37.40 31.59 16.82
CA PHE A 219 -37.75 32.06 18.16
C PHE A 219 -36.83 33.15 18.71
N ALA A 220 -35.79 33.59 17.98
CA ALA A 220 -34.86 34.61 18.47
C ALA A 220 -35.56 35.96 18.77
N SER A 221 -36.28 36.56 17.80
CA SER A 221 -37.01 37.81 18.05
C SER A 221 -38.16 37.68 19.06
N PRO A 222 -38.98 36.61 19.06
CA PRO A 222 -39.99 36.41 20.10
C PRO A 222 -39.43 36.30 21.52
N ILE A 223 -38.34 35.54 21.72
CA ILE A 223 -37.67 35.41 23.02
C ILE A 223 -37.13 36.77 23.48
N ALA A 224 -36.50 37.51 22.56
CA ALA A 224 -35.97 38.84 22.84
C ALA A 224 -37.05 39.85 23.26
N GLY A 225 -38.23 39.78 22.62
CA GLY A 225 -39.36 40.64 22.93
C GLY A 225 -40.14 40.25 24.20
N ALA A 226 -40.11 38.98 24.60
CA ALA A 226 -40.84 38.48 25.77
C ALA A 226 -40.04 38.58 27.07
N ILE A 227 -38.73 38.35 27.01
CA ILE A 227 -37.84 38.38 28.18
C ILE A 227 -36.83 39.50 28.01
N THR A 228 -35.69 39.23 27.36
CA THR A 228 -34.68 40.19 26.92
C THR A 228 -33.86 39.57 25.78
N PRO A 229 -33.19 40.36 24.92
CA PRO A 229 -32.35 39.81 23.84
C PRO A 229 -31.14 39.01 24.33
N GLN A 230 -30.69 39.19 25.58
CA GLN A 230 -29.60 38.41 26.18
C GLN A 230 -30.02 36.97 26.51
N TRP A 231 -31.30 36.76 26.89
CA TRP A 231 -31.80 35.44 27.28
C TRP A 231 -31.88 34.43 26.14
N TRP A 232 -31.80 34.87 24.88
CA TRP A 232 -31.58 33.97 23.75
C TRP A 232 -30.25 33.19 23.89
N TYR A 233 -29.17 33.88 24.29
CA TYR A 233 -27.90 33.21 24.62
C TYR A 233 -27.98 32.44 25.94
N GLY A 234 -28.75 32.93 26.93
CA GLY A 234 -28.93 32.25 28.21
C GLY A 234 -29.58 30.87 28.06
N LEU A 235 -30.66 30.78 27.28
CA LEU A 235 -31.28 29.50 26.94
C LEU A 235 -30.33 28.64 26.09
N GLY A 236 -29.58 29.25 25.17
CA GLY A 236 -28.54 28.57 24.39
C GLY A 236 -27.45 27.95 25.26
N ALA A 237 -27.04 28.62 26.35
CA ALA A 237 -26.05 28.12 27.31
C ALA A 237 -26.59 26.91 28.09
N ILE A 238 -27.86 26.95 28.52
CA ILE A 238 -28.51 25.83 29.20
C ILE A 238 -28.58 24.61 28.28
N LEU A 239 -29.05 24.78 27.04
CA LEU A 239 -29.13 23.69 26.07
C LEU A 239 -27.75 23.15 25.72
N SER A 240 -26.73 24.02 25.60
CA SER A 240 -25.35 23.59 25.39
C SER A 240 -24.79 22.82 26.60
N GLY A 241 -25.23 23.16 27.81
CA GLY A 241 -24.86 22.43 29.04
C GLY A 241 -25.48 21.04 29.10
N VAL A 242 -26.76 20.90 28.71
CA VAL A 242 -27.40 19.59 28.54
C VAL A 242 -26.69 18.79 27.46
N GLN A 243 -26.34 19.42 26.34
CA GLN A 243 -25.56 18.81 25.26
C GLN A 243 -24.19 18.31 25.74
N LEU A 244 -23.51 19.05 26.63
CA LEU A 244 -22.23 18.62 27.22
C LEU A 244 -22.38 17.33 28.02
N ILE A 245 -23.43 17.24 28.84
CA ILE A 245 -23.74 16.03 29.63
C ILE A 245 -24.03 14.86 28.70
N LEU A 246 -24.89 15.04 27.69
CA LEU A 246 -25.23 13.99 26.74
C LEU A 246 -24.01 13.52 25.95
N THR A 247 -23.20 14.46 25.46
CA THR A 247 -21.95 14.15 24.74
C THR A 247 -21.00 13.34 25.62
N PHE A 248 -20.86 13.70 26.90
CA PHE A 248 -19.96 12.99 27.81
C PHE A 248 -20.33 11.51 27.97
N PHE A 249 -21.62 11.19 28.09
CA PHE A 249 -22.08 9.82 28.33
C PHE A 249 -22.28 8.99 27.05
N PHE A 250 -22.69 9.61 25.94
CA PHE A 250 -23.18 8.89 24.76
C PHE A 250 -22.34 9.05 23.50
N LEU A 251 -21.31 9.93 23.48
CA LEU A 251 -20.39 10.05 22.35
C LEU A 251 -19.08 9.29 22.65
N PRO A 252 -18.91 8.05 22.14
CA PRO A 252 -17.63 7.35 22.21
C PRO A 252 -16.60 7.97 21.26
N GLU A 253 -15.32 7.66 21.46
CA GLU A 253 -14.27 8.03 20.51
C GLU A 253 -14.42 7.25 19.19
N THR A 254 -14.35 7.96 18.06
CA THR A 254 -14.54 7.39 16.71
C THR A 254 -13.26 7.32 15.89
N LYS A 255 -12.15 7.89 16.36
CA LYS A 255 -10.81 7.71 15.75
C LYS A 255 -10.50 6.21 15.65
N TYR A 256 -10.29 5.74 14.42
CA TYR A 256 -9.86 4.37 14.13
C TYR A 256 -8.91 4.39 12.93
N ASP A 257 -7.75 3.75 13.07
CA ASP A 257 -6.75 3.67 12.01
C ASP A 257 -7.12 2.55 11.04
N ARG A 258 -7.26 2.87 9.74
CA ARG A 258 -7.75 1.96 8.72
C ARG A 258 -6.72 1.84 7.60
N PRO A 259 -6.31 0.62 7.19
CA PRO A 259 -5.43 0.45 6.05
C PRO A 259 -6.11 0.93 4.77
N LEU A 260 -5.33 1.47 3.84
CA LEU A 260 -5.81 2.01 2.55
C LEU A 260 -6.64 1.00 1.76
N SER A 261 -6.30 -0.27 1.90
CA SER A 261 -6.96 -1.41 1.29
C SER A 261 -8.44 -1.54 1.69
N SER A 262 -8.78 -1.14 2.92
CA SER A 262 -10.16 -1.16 3.40
C SER A 262 -11.09 -0.19 2.64
N TYR A 263 -10.54 0.83 1.96
CA TYR A 263 -11.31 1.81 1.19
C TYR A 263 -11.42 1.49 -0.30
N GLN A 264 -10.82 0.39 -0.77
CA GLN A 264 -10.77 0.02 -2.18
C GLN A 264 -11.68 -1.19 -2.48
N GLU A 265 -12.60 -1.01 -3.42
CA GLU A 265 -13.31 -2.12 -4.07
C GLU A 265 -12.33 -2.83 -5.01
N GLY A 266 -11.58 -3.80 -4.45
CA GLY A 266 -10.67 -4.66 -5.21
C GLY A 266 -9.22 -4.19 -5.25
N SER A 267 -8.52 -4.19 -4.11
CA SER A 267 -7.06 -4.44 -4.03
C SER A 267 -6.57 -4.61 -2.59
N SER A 268 -7.23 -5.48 -1.81
CA SER A 268 -6.64 -6.06 -0.59
C SER A 268 -6.61 -7.56 -0.71
N THR A 269 -5.42 -8.14 -0.82
CA THR A 269 -5.14 -9.49 -0.33
C THR A 269 -4.50 -9.33 1.04
N GLU A 270 -5.31 -9.14 2.08
CA GLU A 270 -4.91 -9.43 3.46
C GLU A 270 -5.76 -10.62 3.90
N ASP A 271 -5.20 -11.83 3.80
CA ASP A 271 -5.75 -13.01 4.48
C ASP A 271 -5.34 -12.93 5.95
N SER A 272 -6.31 -12.63 6.82
CA SER A 272 -6.18 -12.93 8.23
C SER A 272 -6.34 -14.44 8.41
N THR A 273 -5.23 -15.16 8.62
CA THR A 273 -5.24 -16.56 9.02
C THR A 273 -5.84 -16.70 10.42
N ILE A 274 -7.02 -17.32 10.54
CA ILE A 274 -7.47 -17.97 11.77
C ILE A 274 -7.06 -19.44 11.65
N GLU A 275 -6.09 -19.87 12.45
CA GLU A 275 -5.74 -21.28 12.58
C GLU A 275 -6.93 -22.04 13.21
N ASN A 276 -7.53 -22.96 12.44
CA ASN A 276 -8.37 -24.01 13.01
C ASN A 276 -7.51 -25.24 13.31
N PRO A 277 -7.79 -26.02 14.38
CA PRO A 277 -6.92 -27.12 14.83
C PRO A 277 -6.81 -28.33 13.90
N GLU A 278 -7.36 -28.30 12.69
CA GLU A 278 -7.50 -29.49 11.82
C GLU A 278 -6.85 -29.34 10.43
N GLY A 279 -6.04 -28.30 10.18
CA GLY A 279 -5.09 -28.31 9.04
C GLY A 279 -5.70 -28.35 7.62
N VAL A 280 -6.97 -27.96 7.45
CA VAL A 280 -7.59 -27.81 6.12
C VAL A 280 -7.63 -26.34 5.71
N SER A 281 -6.82 -25.96 4.71
CA SER A 281 -6.86 -24.64 4.08
C SER A 281 -8.06 -24.55 3.15
N VAL A 282 -9.11 -23.84 3.55
CA VAL A 282 -10.22 -23.48 2.66
C VAL A 282 -9.81 -22.26 1.86
N LYS A 283 -9.74 -22.39 0.53
CA LYS A 283 -9.62 -21.24 -0.39
C LYS A 283 -10.84 -20.35 -0.18
N GLN A 284 -10.64 -19.14 0.33
CA GLN A 284 -11.65 -18.11 0.23
C GLN A 284 -11.37 -17.32 -1.05
N GLU A 285 -12.20 -17.52 -2.07
CA GLU A 285 -12.23 -16.65 -3.24
C GLU A 285 -12.35 -15.20 -2.77
N VAL A 286 -11.67 -14.27 -3.46
CA VAL A 286 -11.78 -12.82 -3.22
C VAL A 286 -13.22 -12.40 -3.49
N SER A 287 -14.04 -12.55 -2.45
CA SER A 287 -15.41 -12.11 -2.39
C SER A 287 -15.35 -10.64 -2.01
N VAL A 288 -15.87 -9.80 -2.91
CA VAL A 288 -16.41 -8.49 -2.54
C VAL A 288 -17.18 -8.70 -1.24
N CYS A 289 -16.79 -8.05 -0.15
CA CYS A 289 -17.36 -8.35 1.17
C CYS A 289 -18.82 -7.85 1.19
N THR A 290 -19.74 -8.73 0.81
CA THR A 290 -21.18 -8.46 0.69
C THR A 290 -21.95 -8.90 1.93
N SER A 291 -21.29 -9.61 2.85
CA SER A 291 -21.83 -10.01 4.14
C SER A 291 -20.97 -9.51 5.30
N ARG A 292 -21.63 -9.04 6.36
CA ARG A 292 -20.94 -8.58 7.58
C ARG A 292 -20.54 -9.80 8.43
N PRO A 293 -19.27 -9.99 8.77
CA PRO A 293 -18.85 -11.11 9.60
C PRO A 293 -19.47 -10.99 11.01
N PRO A 294 -19.87 -12.10 11.65
CA PRO A 294 -20.33 -12.08 13.02
C PRO A 294 -19.19 -11.63 13.96
N LEU A 295 -19.54 -10.96 15.06
CA LEU A 295 -18.56 -10.49 16.03
C LEU A 295 -17.88 -11.69 16.71
N ASP A 296 -16.55 -11.70 16.70
CA ASP A 296 -15.75 -12.74 17.32
C ASP A 296 -15.52 -12.41 18.81
N TYR A 297 -16.32 -13.04 19.67
CA TYR A 297 -16.18 -12.96 21.12
C TYR A 297 -15.29 -14.06 21.71
N VAL A 298 -14.77 -14.97 20.88
CA VAL A 298 -13.93 -16.09 21.31
C VAL A 298 -12.48 -15.61 21.41
N ASN A 299 -12.00 -14.91 20.38
CA ASN A 299 -10.63 -14.40 20.35
C ASN A 299 -10.50 -12.99 20.94
N TYR A 300 -11.59 -12.22 21.02
CA TYR A 300 -11.58 -10.82 21.44
C TYR A 300 -12.57 -10.51 22.56
N LYS A 301 -12.20 -9.57 23.44
CA LYS A 301 -13.05 -9.15 24.56
C LYS A 301 -14.23 -8.29 24.07
N PRO A 302 -15.41 -8.41 24.69
CA PRO A 302 -16.56 -7.59 24.31
C PRO A 302 -16.33 -6.10 24.59
N ARG A 303 -17.00 -5.24 23.80
CA ARG A 303 -17.05 -3.79 24.02
C ARG A 303 -17.76 -3.49 25.36
N THR A 304 -17.21 -2.59 26.16
CA THR A 304 -17.77 -2.22 27.47
C THR A 304 -18.05 -0.73 27.57
N TRP A 305 -18.98 -0.33 28.43
CA TRP A 305 -19.25 1.09 28.70
C TRP A 305 -17.98 1.85 29.16
N LYS A 306 -17.12 1.20 29.95
CA LYS A 306 -15.82 1.77 30.36
C LYS A 306 -14.90 2.03 29.17
N SER A 307 -14.95 1.18 28.15
CA SER A 307 -14.15 1.36 26.93
C SER A 307 -14.61 2.56 26.10
N ASP A 308 -15.91 2.87 26.12
CA ASP A 308 -16.53 3.98 25.39
C ASP A 308 -16.35 5.35 26.07
N LEU A 309 -16.23 5.37 27.41
CA LEU A 309 -16.01 6.59 28.19
C LEU A 309 -14.56 7.11 28.17
N ARG A 310 -13.63 6.42 27.51
CA ARG A 310 -12.21 6.84 27.45
C ARG A 310 -12.08 8.19 26.73
N LEU A 311 -11.31 9.11 27.30
CA LEU A 311 -11.08 10.44 26.71
C LEU A 311 -10.10 10.37 25.54
N TRP A 312 -9.05 9.55 25.64
CA TRP A 312 -8.07 9.32 24.59
C TRP A 312 -7.85 7.83 24.38
N ILE A 313 -7.45 7.47 23.16
CA ILE A 313 -7.16 6.10 22.78
C ILE A 313 -5.77 6.07 22.12
N GLY A 314 -4.85 5.32 22.72
CA GLY A 314 -3.44 5.33 22.33
C GLY A 314 -2.69 6.59 22.79
N SER A 315 -1.46 6.77 22.29
CA SER A 315 -0.66 7.98 22.48
C SER A 315 -0.98 9.03 21.40
N PRO A 316 -1.14 10.32 21.75
CA PRO A 316 -1.37 11.38 20.77
C PRO A 316 -0.28 11.45 19.69
N GLU A 317 -0.70 11.48 18.42
CA GLU A 317 0.19 11.50 17.27
C GLU A 317 0.41 12.94 16.79
N TRP A 318 1.22 13.69 17.52
CA TRP A 318 1.50 15.10 17.20
C TRP A 318 2.12 15.31 15.81
N ALA A 319 2.86 14.32 15.31
CA ALA A 319 3.39 14.36 13.95
C ALA A 319 2.27 14.34 12.88
N ALA A 320 1.19 13.59 13.11
CA ALA A 320 0.05 13.55 12.21
C ALA A 320 -0.68 14.91 12.16
N THR A 321 -0.79 15.60 13.30
CA THR A 321 -1.34 16.98 13.38
C THR A 321 -0.57 17.92 12.45
N TRP A 322 0.77 17.89 12.49
CA TRP A 322 1.61 18.74 11.64
C TRP A 322 1.54 18.35 10.17
N ASN A 323 1.51 17.04 9.89
CA ASN A 323 1.38 16.54 8.52
C ASN A 323 0.07 16.98 7.86
N VAL A 324 -1.04 17.01 8.60
CA VAL A 324 -2.33 17.51 8.09
C VAL A 324 -2.25 18.98 7.70
N LEU A 325 -1.62 19.82 8.54
CA LEU A 325 -1.45 21.24 8.23
C LEU A 325 -0.55 21.46 7.00
N ARG A 326 0.53 20.69 6.87
CA ARG A 326 1.38 20.71 5.68
C ARG A 326 0.62 20.29 4.43
N GLN A 327 -0.10 19.16 4.48
CA GLN A 327 -0.92 18.68 3.36
C GLN A 327 -2.03 19.65 2.98
N THR A 328 -2.61 20.36 3.97
CA THR A 328 -3.59 21.43 3.74
C THR A 328 -2.97 22.55 2.88
N GLY A 329 -1.73 22.95 3.17
CA GLY A 329 -1.01 23.95 2.35
C GLY A 329 -0.73 23.48 0.92
N GLU A 330 -0.34 22.22 0.74
CA GLU A 330 -0.09 21.62 -0.58
C GLU A 330 -1.38 21.54 -1.42
N LEU A 331 -2.48 21.07 -0.83
CA LEU A 331 -3.77 20.91 -1.50
C LEU A 331 -4.42 22.25 -1.86
N LEU A 332 -4.15 23.32 -1.10
CA LEU A 332 -4.68 24.64 -1.38
C LEU A 332 -4.13 25.24 -2.69
N LEU A 333 -3.05 24.68 -3.25
CA LEU A 333 -2.51 25.08 -4.56
C LEU A 333 -3.24 24.43 -5.73
N PHE A 334 -4.12 23.46 -5.49
CA PHE A 334 -4.80 22.73 -6.56
C PHE A 334 -5.98 23.55 -7.12
N PRO A 335 -6.05 23.76 -8.45
CA PRO A 335 -7.06 24.64 -9.05
C PRO A 335 -8.51 24.26 -8.73
N ASN A 336 -8.81 22.96 -8.75
CA ASN A 336 -10.15 22.43 -8.44
C ASN A 336 -10.50 22.61 -6.95
N VAL A 337 -9.51 22.52 -6.05
CA VAL A 337 -9.68 22.76 -4.60
C VAL A 337 -9.95 24.24 -4.33
N ILE A 338 -9.17 25.14 -4.94
CA ILE A 338 -9.36 26.60 -4.82
C ILE A 338 -10.76 27.00 -5.30
N TRP A 339 -11.19 26.52 -6.46
CA TRP A 339 -12.51 26.86 -6.98
C TRP A 339 -13.64 26.38 -6.05
N ALA A 340 -13.58 25.13 -5.58
CA ALA A 340 -14.59 24.60 -4.67
C ALA A 340 -14.66 25.41 -3.37
N LEU A 341 -13.50 25.85 -2.86
CA LEU A 341 -13.40 26.77 -1.73
C LEU A 341 -14.03 28.14 -2.02
N LEU A 342 -13.74 28.74 -3.19
CA LEU A 342 -14.26 30.06 -3.58
C LEU A 342 -15.78 30.08 -3.72
N VAL A 343 -16.36 29.10 -4.42
CA VAL A 343 -17.83 28.98 -4.60
C VAL A 343 -18.52 28.86 -3.24
N ASN A 344 -17.97 28.02 -2.35
CA ASN A 344 -18.54 27.77 -1.03
C ASN A 344 -18.39 28.98 -0.10
N GLY A 345 -17.21 29.64 -0.10
CA GLY A 345 -16.95 30.87 0.65
C GLY A 345 -17.86 32.03 0.24
N LEU A 346 -18.02 32.25 -1.07
CA LEU A 346 -18.85 33.33 -1.62
C LEU A 346 -20.33 33.14 -1.30
N THR A 347 -20.85 31.91 -1.45
CA THR A 347 -22.26 31.61 -1.15
C THR A 347 -22.55 31.71 0.34
N LEU A 348 -21.65 31.26 1.23
CA LEU A 348 -21.82 31.51 2.67
C LEU A 348 -21.79 33.01 3.00
N GLY A 349 -20.81 33.74 2.46
CA GLY A 349 -20.64 35.16 2.74
C GLY A 349 -21.81 36.03 2.30
N THR A 350 -22.35 35.75 1.11
CA THR A 350 -23.56 36.44 0.62
C THR A 350 -24.79 36.05 1.46
N ASN A 351 -24.89 34.81 1.94
CA ASN A 351 -25.95 34.41 2.85
C ASN A 351 -25.87 35.18 4.19
N ILE A 352 -24.66 35.39 4.73
CA ILE A 352 -24.45 36.25 5.90
C ILE A 352 -24.81 37.72 5.58
N ALA A 353 -24.43 38.22 4.40
CA ALA A 353 -24.77 39.58 3.96
C ALA A 353 -26.29 39.81 3.96
N ILE A 354 -27.08 38.92 3.35
CA ILE A 354 -28.55 38.94 3.43
C ILE A 354 -29.01 38.91 4.89
N GLY A 355 -28.41 38.03 5.70
CA GLY A 355 -28.66 37.89 7.14
C GLY A 355 -28.46 39.17 7.96
N THR A 356 -27.50 40.02 7.57
CA THR A 356 -27.20 41.29 8.26
C THR A 356 -28.15 42.42 7.89
N THR A 357 -28.82 42.35 6.73
CA THR A 357 -29.60 43.45 6.17
C THR A 357 -31.11 43.21 6.16
N TYR A 358 -31.59 41.96 6.16
CA TYR A 358 -33.03 41.72 5.99
C TYR A 358 -33.86 42.32 7.15
N GLY A 359 -33.34 42.27 8.38
CA GLY A 359 -34.05 42.74 9.57
C GLY A 359 -34.30 44.24 9.54
N THR A 360 -33.37 45.03 9.01
CA THR A 360 -33.52 46.49 8.90
C THR A 360 -34.50 46.87 7.78
N ILE A 361 -34.53 46.10 6.68
CA ILE A 361 -35.42 46.36 5.54
C ILE A 361 -36.89 46.10 5.89
N ILE A 362 -37.20 44.97 6.52
CA ILE A 362 -38.60 44.60 6.83
C ILE A 362 -39.20 45.41 7.98
N THR A 363 -38.36 45.94 8.87
CA THR A 363 -38.79 46.77 10.00
C THR A 363 -38.94 48.24 9.58
N ALA A 364 -38.25 48.68 8.54
CA ALA A 364 -38.41 50.00 7.94
C ALA A 364 -39.71 50.13 7.12
N PRO A 365 -40.16 51.37 6.84
CA PRO A 365 -41.20 51.63 5.84
C PRO A 365 -40.79 51.09 4.46
N PRO A 366 -41.70 50.50 3.66
CA PRO A 366 -43.17 50.48 3.79
C PRO A 366 -43.75 49.32 4.64
N TYR A 367 -42.95 48.32 5.01
CA TYR A 367 -43.48 47.07 5.60
C TYR A 367 -43.76 47.17 7.11
N ASN A 368 -42.96 47.95 7.85
CA ASN A 368 -43.18 48.26 9.27
C ASN A 368 -43.43 47.02 10.17
N TRP A 369 -42.72 45.91 9.91
CA TRP A 369 -42.86 44.72 10.74
C TRP A 369 -42.40 45.01 12.18
N PRO A 370 -43.13 44.54 13.21
CA PRO A 370 -42.65 44.60 14.58
C PRO A 370 -41.32 43.83 14.74
N ASN A 371 -40.38 44.39 15.52
CA ASN A 371 -39.10 43.72 15.83
C ASN A 371 -39.31 42.29 16.37
N LYS A 372 -40.37 42.06 17.17
CA LYS A 372 -40.73 40.73 17.72
C LYS A 372 -41.04 39.66 16.65
N SER A 373 -41.36 40.04 15.42
CA SER A 373 -41.69 39.13 14.31
C SER A 373 -40.63 39.07 13.21
N ALA A 374 -39.53 39.82 13.33
CA ALA A 374 -38.50 39.89 12.29
C ALA A 374 -37.87 38.52 11.97
N SER A 375 -37.67 37.66 12.98
CA SER A 375 -37.15 36.29 12.78
C SER A 375 -38.06 35.36 11.96
N TYR A 376 -39.36 35.66 11.80
CA TYR A 376 -40.29 34.78 11.07
C TYR A 376 -39.96 34.61 9.58
N VAL A 377 -39.17 35.52 9.02
CA VAL A 377 -38.61 35.42 7.66
C VAL A 377 -37.82 34.11 7.46
N ASN A 378 -37.21 33.57 8.53
CA ASN A 378 -36.41 32.34 8.44
C ASN A 378 -37.24 31.07 8.19
N ILE A 379 -38.59 31.09 8.30
CA ILE A 379 -39.42 29.90 8.12
C ILE A 379 -39.19 29.20 6.77
N GLY A 380 -38.82 29.96 5.73
CA GLY A 380 -38.48 29.40 4.42
C GLY A 380 -37.21 28.52 4.41
N GLN A 381 -36.34 28.62 5.42
CA GLN A 381 -35.22 27.69 5.59
C GLN A 381 -35.69 26.26 5.94
N ILE A 382 -36.85 26.09 6.58
CA ILE A 382 -37.44 24.75 6.81
C ILE A 382 -37.85 24.14 5.46
N VAL A 383 -38.52 24.92 4.62
CA VAL A 383 -38.92 24.49 3.27
C VAL A 383 -37.67 24.13 2.47
N THR A 384 -36.62 24.94 2.57
CA THR A 384 -35.33 24.69 1.94
C THR A 384 -34.69 23.38 2.42
N ALA A 385 -34.68 23.12 3.73
CA ALA A 385 -34.15 21.88 4.29
C ALA A 385 -34.92 20.64 3.78
N LEU A 386 -36.26 20.74 3.70
CA LEU A 386 -37.11 19.66 3.19
C LEU A 386 -36.93 19.42 1.69
N LEU A 387 -36.66 20.46 0.89
CA LEU A 387 -36.41 20.35 -0.56
C LEU A 387 -34.97 19.94 -0.90
N ALA A 388 -33.99 20.38 -0.11
CA ALA A 388 -32.58 20.06 -0.32
C ALA A 388 -32.32 18.55 -0.18
N LEU A 389 -32.99 17.89 0.76
CA LEU A 389 -32.91 16.44 0.99
C LEU A 389 -33.13 15.57 -0.27
N PRO A 390 -34.30 15.64 -0.94
CA PRO A 390 -34.56 14.82 -2.13
C PRO A 390 -33.77 15.30 -3.35
N LEU A 391 -33.57 16.61 -3.52
CA LEU A 391 -32.95 17.16 -4.73
C LEU A 391 -31.42 17.03 -4.72
N LEU A 392 -30.77 17.46 -3.64
CA LEU A 392 -29.32 17.57 -3.55
C LEU A 392 -28.67 16.34 -2.91
N GLY A 393 -29.40 15.61 -2.05
CA GLY A 393 -28.95 14.34 -1.47
C GLY A 393 -29.28 13.15 -2.37
N GLN A 394 -30.50 12.64 -2.25
CA GLN A 394 -30.94 11.42 -2.96
C GLN A 394 -30.88 11.57 -4.49
N GLY A 395 -31.23 12.75 -5.00
CA GLY A 395 -31.16 13.09 -6.42
C GLY A 395 -29.71 13.07 -6.96
N SER A 396 -28.75 13.56 -6.19
CA SER A 396 -27.33 13.50 -6.56
C SER A 396 -26.83 12.06 -6.63
N ASP A 397 -27.18 11.22 -5.65
CA ASP A 397 -26.76 9.82 -5.63
C ASP A 397 -27.41 9.02 -6.76
N TRP A 398 -28.69 9.26 -7.05
CA TRP A 398 -29.37 8.66 -8.19
C TRP A 398 -28.72 9.03 -9.52
N LEU A 399 -28.40 10.32 -9.71
CA LEU A 399 -27.72 10.81 -10.92
C LEU A 399 -26.35 10.15 -11.08
N THR A 400 -25.60 10.05 -9.98
CA THR A 400 -24.29 9.41 -9.91
C THR A 400 -24.36 7.95 -10.36
N LYS A 401 -25.28 7.17 -9.78
CA LYS A 401 -25.51 5.76 -10.17
C LYS A 401 -25.91 5.63 -11.63
N ARG A 402 -26.79 6.53 -12.12
CA ARG A 402 -27.25 6.53 -13.51
C ARG A 402 -26.12 6.84 -14.49
N MET A 403 -25.23 7.78 -14.17
CA MET A 403 -24.09 8.13 -15.01
C MET A 403 -23.01 7.05 -14.97
N ALA A 404 -22.72 6.48 -13.80
CA ALA A 404 -21.81 5.35 -13.70
C ALA A 404 -22.29 4.15 -14.52
N LYS A 405 -23.61 3.85 -14.50
CA LYS A 405 -24.19 2.82 -15.37
C LYS A 405 -23.99 3.09 -16.87
N ARG A 406 -23.96 4.37 -17.28
CA ARG A 406 -23.68 4.76 -18.67
C ARG A 406 -22.19 4.71 -19.01
N ASN A 407 -21.31 4.79 -18.02
CA ASN A 407 -19.84 4.76 -18.17
C ASN A 407 -19.25 3.38 -17.83
N GLY A 408 -19.95 2.29 -18.13
CA GLY A 408 -19.44 0.92 -17.90
C GLY A 408 -19.22 0.55 -16.42
N GLY A 409 -19.92 1.21 -15.50
CA GLY A 409 -19.81 1.01 -14.06
C GLY A 409 -18.81 1.93 -13.35
N LEU A 410 -18.10 2.80 -14.07
CA LEU A 410 -17.09 3.70 -13.49
C LEU A 410 -17.73 4.99 -12.94
N HIS A 411 -17.54 5.24 -11.64
CA HIS A 411 -17.92 6.49 -10.98
C HIS A 411 -16.83 7.55 -11.13
N GLU A 412 -17.21 8.73 -11.61
CA GLU A 412 -16.33 9.89 -11.76
C GLU A 412 -16.77 11.00 -10.79
N PRO A 413 -15.86 11.50 -9.91
CA PRO A 413 -16.16 12.58 -8.98
C PRO A 413 -16.79 13.82 -9.62
N GLU A 414 -16.44 14.15 -10.86
CA GLU A 414 -16.96 15.31 -11.59
C GLU A 414 -18.49 15.30 -11.76
N VAL A 415 -19.13 14.12 -11.74
CA VAL A 415 -20.59 13.98 -11.80
C VAL A 415 -21.29 14.69 -10.62
N ARG A 416 -20.60 14.82 -9.47
CA ARG A 416 -21.09 15.55 -8.29
C ARG A 416 -21.31 17.04 -8.54
N LEU A 417 -20.74 17.62 -9.61
CA LEU A 417 -20.90 19.02 -9.96
C LEU A 417 -22.20 19.32 -10.73
N ILE A 418 -22.86 18.33 -11.31
CA ILE A 418 -24.09 18.56 -12.09
C ILE A 418 -25.26 19.07 -11.22
N PRO A 419 -25.53 18.50 -10.03
CA PRO A 419 -26.57 19.01 -9.13
C PRO A 419 -26.34 20.46 -8.68
N LEU A 420 -25.12 20.99 -8.76
CA LEU A 420 -24.78 22.37 -8.38
C LEU A 420 -25.40 23.43 -9.31
N ILE A 421 -25.79 23.05 -10.54
CA ILE A 421 -26.34 23.98 -11.53
C ILE A 421 -27.62 24.65 -11.02
N ILE A 422 -28.53 23.90 -10.41
CA ILE A 422 -29.81 24.44 -9.92
C ILE A 422 -29.60 25.44 -8.76
N PRO A 423 -28.86 25.10 -7.69
CA PRO A 423 -28.49 26.04 -6.62
C PRO A 423 -27.87 27.35 -7.12
N ILE A 424 -26.95 27.30 -8.09
CA ILE A 424 -26.28 28.49 -8.62
C ILE A 424 -27.24 29.40 -9.38
N ILE A 425 -28.12 28.85 -10.22
CA ILE A 425 -29.12 29.63 -10.96
C ILE A 425 -30.07 30.33 -9.97
N VAL A 426 -30.58 29.58 -8.99
CA VAL A 426 -31.46 30.10 -7.95
C VAL A 426 -30.76 31.17 -7.12
N GLY A 427 -29.52 30.94 -6.70
CA GLY A 427 -28.73 31.90 -5.91
C GLY A 427 -28.43 33.19 -6.67
N THR A 428 -27.99 33.08 -7.93
CA THR A 428 -27.69 34.23 -8.80
C THR A 428 -28.92 35.11 -8.98
N PHE A 429 -30.06 34.50 -9.35
CA PHE A 429 -31.32 35.21 -9.50
C PHE A 429 -31.77 35.86 -8.18
N THR A 430 -31.66 35.12 -7.08
CA THR A 430 -32.16 35.56 -5.76
C THR A 430 -31.35 36.72 -5.20
N ALA A 431 -30.03 36.72 -5.34
CA ALA A 431 -29.19 37.83 -4.89
C ALA A 431 -29.55 39.13 -5.64
N ILE A 432 -29.70 39.05 -6.97
CA ILE A 432 -30.08 40.21 -7.79
C ILE A 432 -31.48 40.70 -7.39
N LEU A 433 -32.44 39.78 -7.22
CA LEU A 433 -33.80 40.10 -6.80
C LEU A 433 -33.83 40.78 -5.42
N TYR A 434 -33.00 40.32 -4.47
CA TYR A 434 -32.89 40.93 -3.15
C TYR A 434 -32.34 42.36 -3.22
N GLY A 435 -31.29 42.58 -4.02
CA GLY A 435 -30.72 43.92 -4.23
C GLY A 435 -31.72 44.90 -4.83
N GLN A 436 -32.44 44.48 -5.87
CA GLN A 436 -33.49 45.28 -6.52
C GLN A 436 -34.68 45.54 -5.59
N GLY A 437 -35.09 44.53 -4.81
CA GLY A 437 -36.13 44.65 -3.81
C GLY A 437 -35.79 45.70 -2.75
N ALA A 438 -34.57 45.62 -2.21
CA ALA A 438 -34.09 46.52 -1.17
C ALA A 438 -33.83 47.95 -1.66
N ALA A 439 -33.44 48.15 -2.93
CA ALA A 439 -33.30 49.48 -3.54
C ALA A 439 -34.65 50.15 -3.84
N HIS A 440 -35.69 49.36 -4.10
CA HIS A 440 -37.05 49.85 -4.38
C HIS A 440 -38.12 49.16 -3.52
N PRO A 441 -38.12 49.33 -2.18
CA PRO A 441 -39.05 48.63 -1.28
C PRO A 441 -40.53 48.88 -1.62
N GLU A 442 -40.86 50.06 -2.14
CA GLU A 442 -42.21 50.46 -2.56
C GLU A 442 -42.78 49.61 -3.72
N LYS A 443 -41.91 49.00 -4.55
CA LYS A 443 -42.32 48.25 -5.75
C LYS A 443 -42.47 46.75 -5.51
N TYR A 444 -41.91 46.24 -4.42
CA TYR A 444 -41.81 44.81 -4.16
C TYR A 444 -42.60 44.43 -2.90
N HIS A 445 -43.17 43.23 -2.89
CA HIS A 445 -43.86 42.69 -1.73
C HIS A 445 -42.84 42.15 -0.70
N TRP A 446 -43.14 42.23 0.60
CA TRP A 446 -42.25 41.73 1.68
C TRP A 446 -41.83 40.27 1.50
N PHE A 447 -42.64 39.48 0.79
CA PHE A 447 -42.35 38.08 0.46
C PHE A 447 -41.04 37.90 -0.30
N VAL A 448 -40.57 38.91 -1.04
CA VAL A 448 -39.27 38.87 -1.73
C VAL A 448 -38.12 38.60 -0.76
N TYR A 449 -38.15 39.17 0.44
CA TYR A 449 -37.10 38.96 1.45
C TYR A 449 -37.21 37.59 2.12
N VAL A 450 -38.43 37.09 2.33
CA VAL A 450 -38.69 35.73 2.82
C VAL A 450 -38.22 34.68 1.81
N TRP A 451 -38.54 34.89 0.53
CA TRP A 451 -38.01 34.10 -0.57
C TRP A 451 -36.49 34.18 -0.61
N ALA A 452 -35.91 35.38 -0.49
CA ALA A 452 -34.47 35.54 -0.64
C ALA A 452 -33.67 34.82 0.44
N VAL A 453 -34.09 34.92 1.70
CA VAL A 453 -33.48 34.20 2.81
C VAL A 453 -33.57 32.68 2.60
N ALA A 454 -34.67 32.16 2.05
CA ALA A 454 -34.84 30.74 1.78
C ALA A 454 -34.06 30.26 0.56
N ALA A 455 -34.28 30.88 -0.59
CA ALA A 455 -33.73 30.47 -1.87
C ALA A 455 -32.20 30.68 -1.95
N TYR A 456 -31.67 31.71 -1.30
CA TYR A 456 -30.22 31.87 -1.22
C TYR A 456 -29.57 30.90 -0.23
N TYR A 457 -30.28 30.55 0.86
CA TYR A 457 -29.85 29.47 1.74
C TYR A 457 -29.81 28.12 0.99
N PHE A 458 -30.74 27.86 0.08
CA PHE A 458 -30.70 26.69 -0.82
C PHE A 458 -29.45 26.71 -1.70
N ALA A 459 -29.08 27.87 -2.25
CA ALA A 459 -27.86 28.04 -3.04
C ALA A 459 -26.59 27.70 -2.23
N PHE A 460 -26.50 28.22 -1.00
CA PHE A 460 -25.41 27.92 -0.08
C PHE A 460 -25.34 26.42 0.28
N VAL A 461 -26.46 25.81 0.67
CA VAL A 461 -26.48 24.38 1.03
C VAL A 461 -26.06 23.51 -0.16
N GLY A 462 -26.54 23.82 -1.36
CA GLY A 462 -26.14 23.11 -2.58
C GLY A 462 -24.66 23.26 -2.93
N ALA A 463 -24.13 24.48 -2.86
CA ALA A 463 -22.69 24.74 -3.03
C ALA A 463 -21.85 23.97 -2.01
N ASN A 464 -22.30 23.94 -0.75
CA ASN A 464 -21.57 23.26 0.32
C ASN A 464 -21.53 21.75 0.12
N ILE A 465 -22.68 21.11 -0.15
CA ILE A 465 -22.77 19.67 -0.39
C ILE A 465 -21.96 19.27 -1.62
N ALA A 466 -22.09 20.00 -2.73
CA ALA A 466 -21.37 19.69 -3.96
C ALA A 466 -19.85 19.83 -3.78
N ALA A 467 -19.38 20.90 -3.13
CA ALA A 467 -17.95 21.11 -2.89
C ALA A 467 -17.35 20.03 -1.98
N ILE A 468 -18.01 19.69 -0.87
CA ILE A 468 -17.52 18.66 0.06
C ILE A 468 -17.49 17.29 -0.63
N THR A 469 -18.59 16.88 -1.27
CA THR A 469 -18.67 15.56 -1.91
C THR A 469 -17.71 15.43 -3.10
N TYR A 470 -17.60 16.45 -3.94
CA TYR A 470 -16.65 16.47 -5.06
C TYR A 470 -15.20 16.31 -4.59
N LEU A 471 -14.78 17.06 -3.56
CA LEU A 471 -13.40 17.00 -3.07
C LEU A 471 -13.08 15.68 -2.37
N LEU A 472 -14.00 15.17 -1.56
CA LEU A 472 -13.83 13.89 -0.88
C LEU A 472 -13.78 12.73 -1.87
N ASP A 473 -14.61 12.73 -2.91
CA ASP A 473 -14.56 11.72 -3.97
C ASP A 473 -13.29 11.90 -4.84
N SER A 474 -12.79 13.13 -5.01
CA SER A 474 -11.57 13.41 -5.80
C SER A 474 -10.27 13.00 -5.11
N TYR A 475 -10.17 13.14 -3.78
CA TYR A 475 -8.96 12.80 -3.00
C TYR A 475 -9.32 12.11 -1.66
N PRO A 476 -9.84 10.87 -1.69
CA PRO A 476 -10.33 10.16 -0.49
C PRO A 476 -9.23 9.95 0.57
N ALA A 477 -7.99 9.72 0.15
CA ALA A 477 -6.85 9.53 1.07
C ALA A 477 -6.50 10.80 1.87
N ARG A 478 -6.89 11.98 1.38
CA ARG A 478 -6.61 13.29 2.03
C ARG A 478 -7.89 13.98 2.49
N ALA A 479 -8.91 13.20 2.86
CA ALA A 479 -10.19 13.70 3.35
C ALA A 479 -10.04 14.69 4.52
N GLY A 480 -9.14 14.41 5.48
CA GLY A 480 -8.89 15.27 6.63
C GLY A 480 -8.45 16.70 6.25
N PRO A 481 -7.30 16.86 5.56
CA PRO A 481 -6.85 18.15 5.04
C PRO A 481 -7.88 18.86 4.15
N LEU A 482 -8.60 18.15 3.29
CA LEU A 482 -9.63 18.75 2.43
C LEU A 482 -10.79 19.35 3.24
N LEU A 483 -11.23 18.67 4.31
CA LEU A 483 -12.24 19.21 5.21
C LEU A 483 -11.74 20.47 5.94
N VAL A 484 -10.45 20.55 6.28
CA VAL A 484 -9.85 21.80 6.78
C VAL A 484 -10.00 22.90 5.75
N ILE A 485 -9.65 22.63 4.48
CA ILE A 485 -9.74 23.65 3.42
C ILE A 485 -11.18 24.16 3.27
N VAL A 486 -12.13 23.23 3.08
CA VAL A 486 -13.52 23.60 2.81
C VAL A 486 -14.19 24.25 4.01
N CYS A 487 -13.91 23.82 5.24
CA CYS A 487 -14.62 24.32 6.41
C CYS A 487 -13.90 25.50 7.09
N ALA A 488 -12.57 25.56 7.05
CA ALA A 488 -11.80 26.64 7.67
C ALA A 488 -11.70 27.87 6.76
N PHE A 489 -11.19 27.69 5.54
CA PHE A 489 -10.94 28.82 4.65
C PHE A 489 -12.24 29.42 4.11
N ARG A 490 -13.33 28.64 4.04
CA ARG A 490 -14.68 29.16 3.76
C ARG A 490 -15.10 30.22 4.78
N GLY A 491 -14.84 30.01 6.07
CA GLY A 491 -15.14 30.99 7.11
C GLY A 491 -14.37 32.30 6.91
N ILE A 492 -13.11 32.20 6.50
CA ILE A 492 -12.25 33.35 6.19
C ILE A 492 -12.75 34.11 4.94
N LEU A 493 -13.10 33.41 3.87
CA LEU A 493 -13.65 34.02 2.65
C LEU A 493 -15.04 34.64 2.87
N SER A 494 -15.87 33.97 3.66
CA SER A 494 -17.17 34.48 4.08
C SER A 494 -17.05 35.75 4.91
N PHE A 495 -16.06 35.84 5.79
CA PHE A 495 -15.74 37.08 6.50
C PHE A 495 -15.38 38.20 5.51
N GLY A 496 -14.48 37.95 4.55
CA GLY A 496 -14.06 38.97 3.58
C GLY A 496 -15.22 39.53 2.76
N THR A 497 -16.14 38.68 2.32
CA THR A 497 -17.33 39.08 1.55
C THR A 497 -18.38 39.78 2.42
N SER A 498 -18.64 39.28 3.63
CA SER A 498 -19.65 39.86 4.53
C SER A 498 -19.19 41.15 5.22
N TYR A 499 -17.92 41.26 5.62
CA TYR A 499 -17.33 42.45 6.26
C TYR A 499 -17.44 43.71 5.38
N GLY A 500 -17.29 43.55 4.07
CA GLY A 500 -17.42 44.65 3.10
C GLY A 500 -18.87 45.07 2.81
N THR A 501 -19.88 44.35 3.32
CA THR A 501 -21.28 44.54 2.88
C THR A 501 -21.83 45.92 3.23
N ALA A 502 -21.72 46.37 4.49
CA ALA A 502 -22.26 47.66 4.91
C ALA A 502 -21.58 48.87 4.21
N PRO A 503 -20.24 48.94 4.12
CA PRO A 503 -19.56 49.97 3.31
C PRO A 503 -19.92 49.91 1.82
N PHE A 504 -20.14 48.71 1.27
CA PHE A 504 -20.49 48.55 -0.14
C PHE A 504 -21.90 49.07 -0.42
N ILE A 505 -22.87 48.74 0.43
CA ILE A 505 -24.24 49.28 0.35
C ILE A 505 -24.22 50.81 0.52
N ALA A 506 -23.42 51.34 1.43
CA ALA A 506 -23.32 52.79 1.64
C ALA A 506 -22.75 53.54 0.41
N SER A 507 -21.88 52.91 -0.38
CA SER A 507 -21.23 53.53 -1.54
C SER A 507 -21.97 53.32 -2.86
N HIS A 508 -22.58 52.14 -3.07
CA HIS A 508 -23.16 51.73 -4.36
C HIS A 508 -24.63 51.28 -4.27
N GLY A 509 -25.26 51.40 -3.09
CA GLY A 509 -26.64 50.97 -2.88
C GLY A 509 -26.80 49.45 -2.72
N TYR A 510 -28.03 49.04 -2.41
CA TYR A 510 -28.38 47.62 -2.28
C TYR A 510 -28.34 46.86 -3.61
N ASP A 511 -28.76 47.52 -4.69
CA ASP A 511 -28.73 47.00 -6.05
C ASP A 511 -27.30 46.75 -6.54
N GLY A 512 -26.39 47.69 -6.31
CA GLY A 512 -24.98 47.54 -6.65
C GLY A 512 -24.30 46.41 -5.87
N ALA A 513 -24.53 46.34 -4.55
CA ALA A 513 -23.89 45.34 -3.70
C ALA A 513 -24.38 43.91 -3.99
N PHE A 514 -25.68 43.67 -3.93
CA PHE A 514 -26.24 42.32 -4.13
C PHE A 514 -26.31 41.91 -5.60
N GLY A 515 -26.37 42.86 -6.53
CA GLY A 515 -26.17 42.60 -7.95
C GLY A 515 -24.76 42.06 -8.24
N THR A 516 -23.74 42.62 -7.57
CA THR A 516 -22.35 42.12 -7.67
C THR A 516 -22.21 40.73 -7.06
N PHE A 517 -22.81 40.46 -5.90
CA PHE A 517 -22.81 39.11 -5.31
C PHE A 517 -23.50 38.08 -6.20
N GLY A 518 -24.62 38.45 -6.83
CA GLY A 518 -25.29 37.60 -7.82
C GLY A 518 -24.40 37.31 -9.03
N ALA A 519 -23.79 38.34 -9.62
CA ALA A 519 -22.87 38.19 -10.76
C ALA A 519 -21.68 37.29 -10.40
N LEU A 520 -21.05 37.49 -9.24
CA LEU A 520 -19.95 36.65 -8.76
C LEU A 520 -20.38 35.20 -8.58
N THR A 521 -21.59 34.96 -8.03
CA THR A 521 -22.15 33.62 -7.85
C THR A 521 -22.34 32.92 -9.20
N GLY A 522 -22.87 33.64 -10.19
CA GLY A 522 -23.02 33.13 -11.56
C GLY A 522 -21.69 32.82 -12.23
N VAL A 523 -20.71 33.74 -12.15
CA VAL A 523 -19.36 33.55 -12.72
C VAL A 523 -18.66 32.34 -12.10
N MET A 524 -18.70 32.21 -10.76
CA MET A 524 -18.10 31.07 -10.07
C MET A 524 -18.78 29.75 -10.44
N GLY A 525 -20.09 29.77 -10.68
CA GLY A 525 -20.82 28.63 -11.25
C GLY A 525 -20.38 28.25 -12.66
N LEU A 526 -20.19 29.23 -13.55
CA LEU A 526 -19.69 29.01 -14.91
C LEU A 526 -18.26 28.44 -14.92
N LEU A 527 -17.40 28.85 -13.98
CA LEU A 527 -16.07 28.27 -13.79
C LEU A 527 -16.11 26.78 -13.38
N GLY A 528 -17.26 26.28 -12.91
CA GLY A 528 -17.48 24.85 -12.69
C GLY A 528 -17.47 24.02 -13.98
N VAL A 529 -17.80 24.61 -15.14
CA VAL A 529 -17.82 23.91 -16.43
C VAL A 529 -16.41 23.49 -16.89
N PRO A 530 -15.40 24.38 -16.91
CA PRO A 530 -14.01 23.97 -17.15
C PRO A 530 -13.53 22.87 -16.19
N ILE A 531 -13.91 22.94 -14.91
CA ILE A 531 -13.50 21.95 -13.90
C ILE A 531 -14.18 20.60 -14.15
N TYR A 532 -15.43 20.60 -14.58
CA TYR A 532 -16.12 19.37 -15.00
C TYR A 532 -15.44 18.72 -16.21
N ILE A 533 -15.05 19.51 -17.22
CA ILE A 533 -14.46 18.98 -18.47
C ILE A 533 -13.00 18.54 -18.26
N TYR A 534 -12.19 19.34 -17.56
CA TYR A 534 -10.75 19.10 -17.37
C TYR A 534 -10.40 18.44 -16.04
N GLY A 535 -11.37 18.15 -15.18
CA GLY A 535 -11.19 17.62 -13.82
C GLY A 535 -10.30 16.38 -13.77
N LYS A 536 -10.50 15.42 -14.67
CA LYS A 536 -9.66 14.22 -14.78
C LYS A 536 -8.18 14.54 -15.00
N LYS A 537 -7.88 15.47 -15.92
CA LYS A 537 -6.51 15.87 -16.22
C LYS A 537 -5.88 16.60 -15.04
N ILE A 538 -6.63 17.47 -14.38
CA ILE A 538 -6.20 18.18 -13.17
C ILE A 538 -5.84 17.16 -12.08
N ARG A 539 -6.72 16.19 -11.81
CA ARG A 539 -6.49 15.13 -10.82
C ARG A 539 -5.24 14.31 -11.13
N HIS A 540 -5.09 13.85 -12.37
CA HIS A 540 -3.93 13.07 -12.81
C HIS A 540 -2.60 13.82 -12.62
N VAL A 541 -2.55 15.12 -12.98
CA VAL A 541 -1.36 15.96 -12.78
C VAL A 541 -1.09 16.20 -11.29
N THR A 542 -2.13 16.42 -10.48
CA THR A 542 -1.97 16.69 -9.05
C THR A 542 -1.52 15.47 -8.23
N VAL A 543 -1.88 14.25 -8.66
CA VAL A 543 -1.46 12.99 -8.01
C VAL A 543 0.02 12.70 -8.24
N LEU A 544 0.56 13.05 -9.41
CA LEU A 544 1.97 12.81 -9.75
C LEU A 544 2.97 13.70 -8.98
N SER A 545 2.49 14.72 -8.25
CA SER A 545 3.30 15.81 -7.69
C SER A 545 3.80 15.61 -6.25
N SER A 546 3.38 14.58 -5.51
CA SER A 546 3.67 14.51 -4.06
C SER A 546 3.87 13.08 -3.56
N ASN A 547 5.03 12.77 -2.95
CA ASN A 547 5.41 11.67 -2.03
C ASN A 547 4.78 10.25 -2.14
N GLU A 548 3.92 9.95 -3.10
CA GLU A 548 3.27 8.65 -3.33
C GLU A 548 4.09 7.73 -4.21
N LYS A 549 5.17 8.21 -4.83
CA LYS A 549 6.12 7.33 -5.52
C LYS A 549 6.72 6.30 -4.56
N GLU A 550 7.11 6.72 -3.36
CA GLU A 550 7.59 5.81 -2.30
C GLU A 550 6.48 4.85 -1.84
N SER A 551 5.29 5.36 -1.50
CA SER A 551 4.18 4.51 -1.02
C SER A 551 3.66 3.51 -2.06
N THR A 552 3.74 3.83 -3.35
CA THR A 552 3.34 2.91 -4.44
C THR A 552 4.40 1.85 -4.65
N MET A 553 5.69 2.21 -4.59
CA MET A 553 6.78 1.24 -4.70
C MET A 553 6.80 0.28 -3.51
N ASP A 554 6.53 0.77 -2.30
CA ASP A 554 6.38 -0.08 -1.12
C ASP A 554 5.20 -1.07 -1.26
N ALA A 555 4.10 -0.64 -1.87
CA ALA A 555 2.97 -1.52 -2.16
C ALA A 555 3.34 -2.63 -3.14
N ILE A 556 4.02 -2.31 -4.25
CA ILE A 556 4.51 -3.31 -5.22
C ILE A 556 5.50 -4.27 -4.56
N ALA A 557 6.46 -3.75 -3.78
CA ALA A 557 7.42 -4.57 -3.07
C ALA A 557 6.74 -5.53 -2.09
N ASN A 558 5.69 -5.09 -1.39
CA ASN A 558 4.92 -5.92 -0.48
C ASN A 558 4.09 -6.99 -1.23
N GLN A 559 3.52 -6.66 -2.39
CA GLN A 559 2.84 -7.64 -3.24
C GLN A 559 3.80 -8.74 -3.71
N ILE A 560 5.01 -8.38 -4.16
CA ILE A 560 6.04 -9.34 -4.57
C ILE A 560 6.46 -10.24 -3.39
N LYS A 561 6.66 -9.65 -2.21
CA LYS A 561 7.00 -10.43 -1.00
C LYS A 561 5.89 -11.42 -0.62
N ASN A 562 4.63 -11.01 -0.76
CA ASN A 562 3.48 -11.88 -0.47
C ASN A 562 3.34 -13.01 -1.51
N LEU A 563 3.59 -12.73 -2.78
CA LEU A 563 3.66 -13.76 -3.80
C LEU A 563 4.78 -14.77 -3.48
N ALA A 564 5.95 -14.28 -3.07
CA ALA A 564 7.11 -15.12 -2.75
C ALA A 564 6.96 -15.95 -1.46
N SER A 565 6.10 -15.55 -0.51
CA SER A 565 5.90 -16.30 0.75
C SER A 565 5.06 -17.57 0.57
N HIS A 566 4.25 -17.63 -0.48
CA HIS A 566 3.41 -18.78 -0.82
C HIS A 566 3.99 -19.66 -1.93
N ALA A 567 5.04 -19.16 -2.59
CA ALA A 567 5.71 -19.82 -3.70
C ALA A 567 6.56 -21.01 -3.22
N ASP A 568 6.53 -22.11 -3.97
CA ASP A 568 7.53 -23.17 -3.86
C ASP A 568 8.92 -22.71 -4.37
N ASP A 569 9.95 -23.55 -4.25
CA ASP A 569 11.31 -23.17 -4.65
C ASP A 569 11.45 -22.86 -6.14
N ALA A 570 10.66 -23.50 -7.01
CA ALA A 570 10.68 -23.27 -8.45
C ALA A 570 9.99 -21.93 -8.79
N GLU A 571 8.82 -21.69 -8.21
CA GLU A 571 8.06 -20.45 -8.33
C GLU A 571 8.86 -19.26 -7.78
N ARG A 572 9.52 -19.43 -6.62
CA ARG A 572 10.37 -18.37 -6.04
C ARG A 572 11.53 -18.00 -6.95
N LYS A 573 12.18 -18.97 -7.60
CA LYS A 573 13.24 -18.71 -8.59
C LYS A 573 12.70 -17.97 -9.79
N LEU A 574 11.53 -18.35 -10.31
CA LEU A 574 10.88 -17.65 -11.41
C LEU A 574 10.56 -16.18 -11.07
N ILE A 575 10.12 -15.91 -9.83
CA ILE A 575 9.90 -14.54 -9.34
C ILE A 575 11.24 -13.77 -9.35
N LEU A 576 12.31 -14.33 -8.79
CA LEU A 576 13.63 -13.67 -8.76
C LEU A 576 14.15 -13.36 -10.16
N ASP A 577 14.02 -14.29 -11.10
CA ASP A 577 14.43 -14.09 -12.50
C ASP A 577 13.59 -13.02 -13.20
N SER A 578 12.30 -12.97 -12.91
CA SER A 578 11.40 -11.95 -13.45
C SER A 578 11.73 -10.56 -12.91
N LEU A 579 12.02 -10.44 -11.62
CA LEU A 579 12.46 -9.18 -11.00
C LEU A 579 13.78 -8.69 -11.59
N ARG A 580 14.72 -9.61 -11.85
CA ARG A 580 15.97 -9.28 -12.54
C ARG A 580 15.71 -8.75 -13.95
N LYS A 581 14.88 -9.42 -14.75
CA LYS A 581 14.52 -8.96 -16.10
C LYS A 581 13.85 -7.59 -16.08
N VAL A 582 12.98 -7.33 -15.11
CA VAL A 582 12.37 -6.01 -14.92
C VAL A 582 13.43 -4.97 -14.57
N SER A 583 14.33 -5.27 -13.64
CA SER A 583 15.45 -4.38 -13.28
C SER A 583 16.30 -4.04 -14.51
N ASP A 584 16.73 -5.05 -15.26
CA ASP A 584 17.53 -4.88 -16.47
C ASP A 584 16.78 -4.05 -17.54
N ALA A 585 15.46 -4.20 -17.67
CA ALA A 585 14.65 -3.49 -18.66
C ALA A 585 14.40 -2.00 -18.33
N ILE A 586 14.51 -1.60 -17.06
CA ILE A 586 14.26 -0.22 -16.63
C ILE A 586 15.53 0.58 -16.37
N GLU A 587 16.69 -0.07 -16.33
CA GLU A 587 17.98 0.60 -16.17
C GLU A 587 18.21 1.62 -17.30
N SER A 588 18.65 2.82 -16.94
CA SER A 588 19.21 3.74 -17.95
C SER A 588 20.60 3.26 -18.38
N PRO A 589 21.13 3.72 -19.53
CA PRO A 589 22.49 3.39 -19.93
C PRO A 589 23.55 3.72 -18.87
N GLN A 590 23.31 4.79 -18.08
CA GLN A 590 24.18 5.16 -16.97
C GLN A 590 24.11 4.15 -15.81
N ASP A 591 22.92 3.66 -15.49
CA ASP A 591 22.72 2.68 -14.41
C ASP A 591 23.36 1.34 -14.78
N THR A 592 23.18 0.89 -16.02
CA THR A 592 23.83 -0.33 -16.53
C THR A 592 25.36 -0.20 -16.51
N MET A 593 25.90 0.94 -16.97
CA MET A 593 27.35 1.19 -16.92
C MET A 593 27.87 1.12 -15.48
N GLN A 594 27.19 1.77 -14.54
CA GLN A 594 27.54 1.74 -13.13
C GLN A 594 27.52 0.30 -12.60
N ARG A 595 26.44 -0.46 -12.83
CA ARG A 595 26.34 -1.85 -12.37
C ARG A 595 27.52 -2.69 -12.88
N LEU A 596 27.79 -2.67 -14.19
CA LEU A 596 28.81 -3.49 -14.83
C LEU A 596 30.24 -3.12 -14.37
N MET A 597 30.56 -1.84 -14.20
CA MET A 597 31.90 -1.39 -13.80
C MET A 597 32.30 -1.83 -12.39
N TYR A 598 31.32 -2.04 -11.49
CA TYR A 598 31.57 -2.31 -10.08
C TYR A 598 31.24 -3.74 -9.64
N LEU A 599 30.89 -4.65 -10.55
CA LEU A 599 30.55 -6.05 -10.22
C LEU A 599 31.64 -6.77 -9.41
N ALA A 600 32.92 -6.53 -9.72
CA ALA A 600 34.04 -7.15 -9.01
C ALA A 600 34.24 -6.62 -7.58
N LEU A 601 33.67 -5.46 -7.24
CA LEU A 601 33.87 -4.84 -5.93
C LEU A 601 33.09 -5.55 -4.84
N GLN A 602 31.87 -6.01 -5.14
CA GLN A 602 31.01 -6.68 -4.17
C GLN A 602 31.65 -7.95 -3.55
N PRO A 603 32.14 -8.94 -4.34
CA PRO A 603 32.80 -10.11 -3.76
C PRO A 603 34.08 -9.75 -2.99
N ALA A 604 34.84 -8.73 -3.43
CA ALA A 604 36.02 -8.28 -2.71
C ALA A 604 35.68 -7.72 -1.31
N VAL A 605 34.63 -6.91 -1.19
CA VAL A 605 34.23 -6.36 0.11
C VAL A 605 33.58 -7.41 1.01
N ILE A 606 32.85 -8.38 0.44
CA ILE A 606 32.34 -9.54 1.18
C ILE A 606 33.51 -10.37 1.73
N ARG A 607 34.54 -10.63 0.91
CA ARG A 607 35.76 -11.34 1.31
C ARG A 607 36.46 -10.63 2.48
N ILE A 608 36.60 -9.31 2.45
CA ILE A 608 37.11 -8.51 3.59
C ILE A 608 36.20 -8.66 4.83
N GLY A 609 34.88 -8.65 4.65
CA GLY A 609 33.93 -8.89 5.73
C GLY A 609 34.10 -10.27 6.40
N LEU A 610 34.46 -11.29 5.62
CA LEU A 610 34.79 -12.63 6.13
C LEU A 610 36.12 -12.62 6.89
N ASP A 611 37.16 -11.95 6.38
CA ASP A 611 38.47 -11.82 7.09
C ASP A 611 38.31 -11.16 8.46
N LEU A 612 37.43 -10.16 8.56
CA LEU A 612 37.16 -9.43 9.79
C LEU A 612 36.16 -10.14 10.72
N ASP A 613 35.71 -11.35 10.39
CA ASP A 613 34.64 -12.09 11.09
C ASP A 613 33.34 -11.27 11.26
N LEU A 614 33.13 -10.28 10.38
CA LEU A 614 32.14 -9.23 10.55
C LEU A 614 30.72 -9.80 10.60
N PHE A 615 30.43 -10.77 9.73
CA PHE A 615 29.09 -11.35 9.61
C PHE A 615 28.75 -12.23 10.83
N GLN A 616 29.72 -12.98 11.37
CA GLN A 616 29.55 -13.75 12.61
C GLN A 616 29.36 -12.82 13.81
N ILE A 617 30.14 -11.74 13.90
CA ILE A 617 29.98 -10.74 14.96
C ILE A 617 28.59 -10.10 14.89
N LEU A 618 28.11 -9.72 13.71
CA LEU A 618 26.78 -9.15 13.53
C LEU A 618 25.67 -10.15 13.88
N LEU A 619 25.77 -11.41 13.45
CA LEU A 619 24.78 -12.44 13.75
C LEU A 619 24.68 -12.76 15.26
N LYS A 620 25.83 -12.82 15.95
CA LYS A 620 25.87 -13.08 17.40
C LYS A 620 25.31 -11.92 18.23
N ASN A 621 25.32 -10.69 17.71
CA ASN A 621 24.76 -9.52 18.38
C ASN A 621 23.28 -9.34 18.04
N LYS A 622 22.40 -9.66 19.00
CA LYS A 622 20.93 -9.54 18.84
C LYS A 622 20.43 -8.10 18.76
N THR A 623 21.24 -7.12 19.14
CA THR A 623 20.93 -5.69 19.07
C THR A 623 21.86 -5.02 18.05
N PRO A 624 21.41 -3.92 17.39
CA PRO A 624 22.29 -3.16 16.51
C PRO A 624 23.57 -2.70 17.21
N ILE A 625 24.69 -2.76 16.50
CA ILE A 625 26.03 -2.50 17.04
C ILE A 625 26.69 -1.33 16.30
N SER A 626 27.38 -0.47 17.05
CA SER A 626 28.04 0.73 16.51
C SER A 626 29.35 0.39 15.81
N VAL A 627 29.80 1.26 14.89
CA VAL A 627 31.12 1.13 14.25
C VAL A 627 32.24 1.16 15.29
N SER A 628 32.14 1.96 16.36
CA SER A 628 33.16 2.00 17.41
C SER A 628 33.29 0.67 18.16
N ASP A 629 32.16 0.02 18.43
CA ASP A 629 32.16 -1.28 19.10
C ASP A 629 32.66 -2.39 18.16
N LEU A 630 32.24 -2.35 16.89
CA LEU A 630 32.74 -3.27 15.87
C LEU A 630 34.24 -3.09 15.64
N ALA A 631 34.75 -1.85 15.62
CA ALA A 631 36.17 -1.57 15.48
C ALA A 631 36.98 -2.16 16.65
N THR A 632 36.42 -2.12 17.86
CA THR A 632 37.05 -2.75 19.04
C THR A 632 37.08 -4.27 18.92
N LYS A 633 36.04 -4.89 18.33
CA LYS A 633 35.95 -6.35 18.16
C LYS A 633 36.77 -6.90 17.00
N THR A 634 36.93 -6.10 15.93
CA THR A 634 37.60 -6.50 14.69
C THR A 634 39.04 -5.98 14.58
N GLU A 635 39.45 -5.11 15.50
CA GLU A 635 40.73 -4.37 15.47
C GLU A 635 40.92 -3.49 14.22
N ALA A 636 39.87 -3.31 13.41
CA ALA A 636 39.91 -2.50 12.21
C ALA A 636 39.79 -1.01 12.52
N ALA A 637 40.45 -0.18 11.71
CA ALA A 637 40.34 1.28 11.84
C ALA A 637 38.87 1.74 11.68
N PRO A 638 38.29 2.51 12.62
CA PRO A 638 36.87 2.86 12.61
C PRO A 638 36.41 3.52 11.30
N THR A 639 37.25 4.40 10.72
CA THR A 639 36.93 5.09 9.46
C THR A 639 36.88 4.13 8.27
N LEU A 640 37.78 3.14 8.22
CA LEU A 640 37.78 2.11 7.19
C LEU A 640 36.54 1.20 7.34
N LEU A 641 36.29 0.76 8.57
CA LEU A 641 35.18 -0.13 8.88
C LEU A 641 33.82 0.51 8.58
N ALA A 642 33.65 1.81 8.89
CA ALA A 642 32.46 2.56 8.51
C ALA A 642 32.24 2.56 6.98
N ARG A 643 33.29 2.72 6.18
CA ARG A 643 33.18 2.71 4.70
C ARG A 643 32.76 1.35 4.17
N ILE A 644 33.36 0.28 4.71
CA ILE A 644 33.02 -1.11 4.35
C ILE A 644 31.56 -1.40 4.71
N LEU A 645 31.14 -1.09 5.94
CA LEU A 645 29.78 -1.35 6.42
C LEU A 645 28.73 -0.55 5.64
N ARG A 646 28.99 0.73 5.31
CA ARG A 646 28.07 1.52 4.47
C ARG A 646 27.93 0.93 3.07
N TYR A 647 29.01 0.45 2.46
CA TYR A 647 28.92 -0.22 1.17
C TYR A 647 28.11 -1.52 1.29
N LEU A 648 28.44 -2.39 2.25
CA LEU A 648 27.70 -3.64 2.49
C LEU A 648 26.22 -3.38 2.80
N ALA A 649 25.88 -2.30 3.51
CA ALA A 649 24.50 -1.91 3.75
C ALA A 649 23.79 -1.42 2.48
N SER A 650 24.49 -0.63 1.65
CA SER A 650 23.92 -0.09 0.40
C SER A 650 23.57 -1.16 -0.63
N VAL A 651 24.27 -2.29 -0.62
CA VAL A 651 23.97 -3.47 -1.45
C VAL A 651 23.16 -4.55 -0.71
N GLY A 652 22.63 -4.22 0.48
CA GLY A 652 21.72 -5.09 1.24
C GLY A 652 22.36 -6.30 1.92
N ILE A 653 23.69 -6.41 1.97
CA ILE A 653 24.40 -7.52 2.63
C ILE A 653 24.26 -7.44 4.17
N VAL A 654 24.19 -6.22 4.71
CA VAL A 654 23.89 -5.93 6.13
C VAL A 654 22.82 -4.84 6.22
N LYS A 655 22.28 -4.57 7.41
CA LYS A 655 21.25 -3.54 7.62
C LYS A 655 21.78 -2.38 8.46
N GLU A 656 21.72 -1.15 7.95
CA GLU A 656 21.98 0.07 8.72
C GLU A 656 20.70 0.50 9.46
N THR A 657 20.76 0.65 10.79
CA THR A 657 19.59 1.00 11.62
C THR A 657 19.64 2.43 12.16
N GLY A 658 20.76 3.10 11.97
CA GLY A 658 21.02 4.46 12.43
C GLY A 658 22.44 4.87 12.07
N LYS A 659 22.81 6.11 12.39
CA LYS A 659 24.15 6.64 12.10
C LYS A 659 25.23 5.70 12.65
N ASP A 660 26.08 5.20 11.75
CA ASP A 660 27.21 4.32 12.07
C ASP A 660 26.80 3.13 12.97
N THR A 661 25.59 2.59 12.76
CA THR A 661 25.02 1.48 13.55
C THR A 661 24.38 0.44 12.63
N PHE A 662 24.78 -0.83 12.79
CA PHE A 662 24.45 -1.91 11.86
C PHE A 662 23.93 -3.16 12.57
N THR A 663 23.16 -3.99 11.85
CA THR A 663 22.67 -5.30 12.29
C THR A 663 22.62 -6.29 11.13
N TYR A 664 22.42 -7.57 11.44
CA TYR A 664 22.36 -8.66 10.46
C TYR A 664 21.01 -8.73 9.74
N ASN A 665 20.99 -9.38 8.58
CA ASN A 665 19.80 -9.80 7.85
C ASN A 665 19.98 -11.23 7.30
N ASN A 666 19.05 -11.73 6.48
CA ASN A 666 19.10 -13.07 5.91
C ASN A 666 20.35 -13.32 5.03
N ILE A 667 20.87 -12.31 4.33
CA ILE A 667 22.09 -12.44 3.54
C ILE A 667 23.31 -12.52 4.46
N THR A 668 23.36 -11.67 5.49
CA THR A 668 24.39 -11.74 6.53
C THR A 668 24.45 -13.13 7.16
N GLU A 669 23.30 -13.72 7.49
CA GLU A 669 23.20 -15.06 8.06
C GLU A 669 23.71 -16.13 7.07
N THR A 670 23.33 -16.01 5.79
CA THR A 670 23.82 -16.92 4.73
C THR A 670 25.35 -16.89 4.63
N LEU A 671 25.98 -15.73 4.77
CA LEU A 671 27.44 -15.55 4.77
C LEU A 671 28.15 -16.10 6.01
N THR A 672 27.42 -16.70 6.96
CA THR A 672 28.00 -17.43 8.10
C THR A 672 28.04 -18.95 7.89
N LEU A 673 27.34 -19.45 6.87
CA LEU A 673 27.28 -20.89 6.58
C LEU A 673 28.62 -21.38 6.03
N PRO A 674 29.24 -22.45 6.60
CA PRO A 674 30.59 -22.89 6.20
C PRO A 674 30.75 -23.15 4.69
N GLY A 675 29.74 -23.73 4.04
CA GLY A 675 29.77 -23.97 2.60
C GLY A 675 29.75 -22.70 1.75
N VAL A 676 28.99 -21.69 2.17
CA VAL A 676 28.94 -20.38 1.50
C VAL A 676 30.25 -19.64 1.71
N VAL A 677 30.78 -19.65 2.93
CA VAL A 677 32.09 -19.09 3.26
C VAL A 677 33.16 -19.73 2.37
N GLY A 678 33.28 -21.06 2.41
CA GLY A 678 34.20 -21.81 1.56
C GLY A 678 34.05 -21.47 0.08
N GLY A 679 32.81 -21.31 -0.40
CA GLY A 679 32.52 -20.90 -1.77
C GLY A 679 33.05 -19.51 -2.13
N ILE A 680 32.82 -18.50 -1.28
CA ILE A 680 33.32 -17.14 -1.53
C ILE A 680 34.85 -17.12 -1.59
N TYR A 681 35.52 -17.76 -0.63
CA TYR A 681 36.98 -17.88 -0.64
C TYR A 681 37.46 -18.65 -1.87
N HIS A 682 36.84 -19.79 -2.19
CA HIS A 682 37.23 -20.61 -3.33
C HIS A 682 37.12 -19.84 -4.65
N TYR A 683 35.98 -19.21 -4.93
CA TYR A 683 35.78 -18.46 -6.17
C TYR A 683 36.59 -17.18 -6.23
N PHE A 684 36.72 -16.43 -5.13
CA PHE A 684 37.50 -15.18 -5.12
C PHE A 684 39.00 -15.45 -5.19
N ASP A 685 39.51 -16.32 -4.31
CA ASP A 685 40.94 -16.57 -4.21
C ASP A 685 41.40 -17.51 -5.32
N SER A 686 40.70 -18.62 -5.59
CA SER A 686 41.16 -19.64 -6.55
C SER A 686 40.84 -19.31 -8.00
N TYR A 687 39.59 -18.96 -8.33
CA TYR A 687 39.19 -18.69 -9.72
C TYR A 687 39.27 -17.22 -10.13
N GLY A 688 39.16 -16.29 -9.18
CA GLY A 688 39.24 -14.85 -9.43
C GLY A 688 40.45 -14.44 -10.30
N PRO A 689 41.68 -14.88 -9.99
CA PRO A 689 42.86 -14.62 -10.83
C PRO A 689 42.73 -15.16 -12.25
N ALA A 690 42.13 -16.35 -12.42
CA ALA A 690 41.90 -16.95 -13.74
C ALA A 690 40.93 -16.12 -14.57
N TRP A 691 39.82 -15.65 -13.97
CA TRP A 691 38.84 -14.80 -14.65
C TRP A 691 39.40 -13.46 -15.10
N GLN A 692 40.29 -12.85 -14.32
CA GLN A 692 40.92 -11.58 -14.70
C GLN A 692 41.83 -11.71 -15.94
N VAL A 693 42.48 -12.85 -16.13
CA VAL A 693 43.38 -13.09 -17.27
C VAL A 693 42.71 -13.81 -18.44
N LEU A 694 41.49 -14.30 -18.27
CA LEU A 694 40.74 -15.06 -19.27
C LEU A 694 40.64 -14.34 -20.63
N PRO A 695 40.35 -13.02 -20.72
CA PRO A 695 40.30 -12.33 -22.01
C PRO A 695 41.64 -12.36 -22.76
N ASP A 696 42.75 -12.12 -22.04
CA ASP A 696 44.09 -12.14 -22.64
C ASP A 696 44.51 -13.55 -23.03
N PHE A 697 44.17 -14.55 -22.20
CA PHE A 697 44.40 -15.96 -22.47
C PHE A 697 43.72 -16.40 -23.78
N LEU A 698 42.42 -16.09 -23.95
CA LEU A 698 41.69 -16.45 -25.17
C LEU A 698 42.20 -15.70 -26.39
N LYS A 699 42.55 -14.42 -26.23
CA LYS A 699 43.12 -13.60 -27.31
C LYS A 699 44.45 -14.16 -27.83
N GLU A 700 45.35 -14.58 -26.94
CA GLU A 700 46.63 -15.23 -27.31
C GLU A 700 46.42 -16.51 -28.12
N ARG A 701 45.32 -17.23 -27.85
CA ARG A 701 44.90 -18.44 -28.56
C ARG A 701 44.01 -18.18 -29.76
N LYS A 702 43.79 -16.93 -30.14
CA LYS A 702 42.89 -16.55 -31.24
C LYS A 702 41.48 -17.12 -31.08
N TYR A 703 41.01 -17.26 -29.84
CA TYR A 703 39.68 -17.75 -29.50
C TYR A 703 39.38 -19.18 -30.00
N HIS A 704 40.40 -20.06 -30.00
CA HIS A 704 40.19 -21.51 -30.14
C HIS A 704 39.68 -22.16 -28.83
N ASP A 705 39.03 -23.32 -28.97
CA ASP A 705 38.50 -24.10 -27.84
C ASP A 705 39.60 -24.50 -26.84
N VAL A 706 39.21 -24.60 -25.57
CA VAL A 706 40.12 -24.95 -24.46
C VAL A 706 39.97 -26.44 -24.19
N GLU A 707 40.92 -27.24 -24.69
CA GLU A 707 40.82 -28.72 -24.66
C GLU A 707 41.81 -29.40 -23.70
N ASN A 708 42.73 -28.64 -23.09
CA ASN A 708 43.79 -29.19 -22.26
C ASN A 708 43.74 -28.65 -20.83
N VAL A 709 43.55 -29.55 -19.86
CA VAL A 709 43.46 -29.26 -18.42
C VAL A 709 44.72 -28.61 -17.81
N THR A 710 45.87 -28.77 -18.48
CA THR A 710 47.15 -28.13 -18.10
C THR A 710 47.38 -26.78 -18.79
N ASP A 711 46.43 -26.33 -19.61
CA ASP A 711 46.60 -25.16 -20.46
C ASP A 711 45.30 -24.32 -20.53
N THR A 712 44.88 -23.79 -19.39
CA THR A 712 43.68 -22.97 -19.19
C THR A 712 44.02 -21.58 -18.63
N ALA A 713 43.02 -20.73 -18.40
CA ALA A 713 43.24 -19.41 -17.82
C ALA A 713 43.75 -19.48 -16.37
N LEU A 714 43.48 -20.59 -15.67
CA LEU A 714 43.98 -20.83 -14.31
C LEU A 714 45.50 -20.88 -14.27
N GLN A 715 46.14 -21.60 -15.20
CA GLN A 715 47.61 -21.68 -15.27
C GLN A 715 48.24 -20.30 -15.49
N LYS A 716 47.62 -19.47 -16.33
CA LYS A 716 48.06 -18.09 -16.55
C LYS A 716 47.88 -17.22 -15.31
N GLY A 717 46.74 -17.30 -14.64
CA GLY A 717 46.42 -16.49 -13.46
C GLY A 717 47.34 -16.80 -12.29
N TRP A 718 47.63 -18.08 -12.07
CA TRP A 718 48.45 -18.56 -10.95
C TRP A 718 49.91 -18.82 -11.27
N LYS A 719 50.30 -18.70 -12.54
CA LYS A 719 51.66 -18.97 -13.03
C LYS A 719 52.13 -20.37 -12.62
N THR A 720 51.29 -21.36 -12.89
CA THR A 720 51.53 -22.78 -12.60
C THR A 720 51.41 -23.61 -13.88
N ASP A 721 52.10 -24.74 -13.93
CA ASP A 721 52.01 -25.78 -14.96
C ASP A 721 51.09 -26.94 -14.53
N GLN A 722 50.58 -26.91 -13.31
CA GLN A 722 49.77 -27.98 -12.75
C GLN A 722 48.29 -27.85 -13.14
N PRO A 723 47.56 -28.96 -13.30
CA PRO A 723 46.10 -28.94 -13.37
C PRO A 723 45.47 -28.36 -12.10
N ALA A 724 44.26 -27.79 -12.21
CA ALA A 724 43.61 -27.06 -11.12
C ALA A 724 43.49 -27.88 -9.81
N PHE A 725 43.05 -29.14 -9.88
CA PHE A 725 42.90 -30.00 -8.71
C PHE A 725 44.23 -30.38 -8.03
N ILE A 726 45.32 -30.45 -8.79
CA ILE A 726 46.66 -30.70 -8.22
C ILE A 726 47.18 -29.41 -7.60
N TRP A 727 47.04 -28.30 -8.31
CA TRP A 727 47.45 -26.99 -7.85
C TRP A 727 46.77 -26.62 -6.52
N VAL A 728 45.46 -26.84 -6.37
CA VAL A 728 44.73 -26.50 -5.13
C VAL A 728 45.23 -27.33 -3.94
N GLN A 729 45.65 -28.57 -4.14
CA GLN A 729 46.23 -29.41 -3.08
C GLN A 729 47.58 -28.88 -2.58
N THR A 730 48.33 -28.14 -3.41
CA THR A 730 49.57 -27.47 -2.99
C THR A 730 49.33 -26.23 -2.11
N LYS A 731 48.06 -25.81 -1.96
CA LYS A 731 47.63 -24.62 -1.21
C LYS A 731 46.68 -25.05 -0.08
N PRO A 732 47.20 -25.33 1.13
CA PRO A 732 46.38 -25.87 2.23
C PRO A 732 45.13 -25.04 2.57
N GLU A 733 45.24 -23.71 2.53
CA GLU A 733 44.10 -22.82 2.78
C GLU A 733 43.04 -22.90 1.66
N ASN A 734 43.45 -22.83 0.39
CA ASN A 734 42.53 -22.98 -0.74
C ASN A 734 41.87 -24.36 -0.76
N LEU A 735 42.61 -25.42 -0.43
CA LEU A 735 42.09 -26.78 -0.31
C LEU A 735 41.02 -26.87 0.78
N ALA A 736 41.25 -26.24 1.93
CA ALA A 736 40.26 -26.20 3.01
C ALA A 736 38.96 -25.50 2.57
N HIS A 737 39.08 -24.34 1.90
CA HIS A 737 37.91 -23.61 1.37
C HIS A 737 37.18 -24.38 0.28
N PHE A 738 37.91 -25.02 -0.63
CA PHE A 738 37.35 -25.92 -1.64
C PHE A 738 36.56 -27.06 -0.98
N ASN A 739 37.15 -27.75 0.00
CA ASN A 739 36.46 -28.85 0.68
C ASN A 739 35.19 -28.38 1.42
N GLN A 740 35.23 -27.20 2.06
CA GLN A 740 34.05 -26.60 2.69
C GLN A 740 32.96 -26.28 1.67
N PHE A 741 33.33 -25.68 0.53
CA PHE A 741 32.40 -25.40 -0.56
C PHE A 741 31.76 -26.69 -1.08
N MET A 742 32.56 -27.72 -1.35
CA MET A 742 32.09 -29.00 -1.88
C MET A 742 31.08 -29.68 -0.95
N ALA A 743 31.25 -29.56 0.36
CA ALA A 743 30.32 -30.07 1.36
C ALA A 743 28.98 -29.30 1.40
N GLY A 744 28.98 -28.01 1.05
CA GLY A 744 27.80 -27.14 1.13
C GLY A 744 27.08 -26.85 -0.19
N GLN A 745 27.72 -27.06 -1.35
CA GLN A 745 27.17 -26.67 -2.65
C GLN A 745 25.83 -27.36 -3.01
N HIS A 746 25.55 -28.52 -2.43
CA HIS A 746 24.32 -29.29 -2.65
C HIS A 746 23.27 -29.11 -1.54
N MET A 747 23.48 -28.17 -0.61
CA MET A 747 22.56 -27.93 0.49
C MET A 747 21.17 -27.54 -0.04
N GLY A 748 20.14 -28.29 0.37
CA GLY A 748 18.75 -28.06 -0.06
C GLY A 748 18.41 -28.55 -1.47
N MET A 749 19.34 -29.22 -2.17
CA MET A 749 19.06 -29.82 -3.48
C MET A 749 18.53 -31.25 -3.34
N LYS A 750 17.60 -31.63 -4.22
CA LYS A 750 17.17 -33.03 -4.37
C LYS A 750 18.35 -33.90 -4.79
N GLN A 751 18.40 -35.12 -4.29
CA GLN A 751 19.37 -36.12 -4.74
C GLN A 751 18.83 -36.91 -5.94
N TRP A 752 19.72 -37.46 -6.77
CA TRP A 752 19.34 -38.20 -7.98
C TRP A 752 18.37 -39.36 -7.70
N HIS A 753 18.54 -40.08 -6.59
CA HIS A 753 17.73 -41.23 -6.23
C HIS A 753 16.33 -40.84 -5.70
N GLU A 754 16.06 -39.56 -5.49
CA GLU A 754 14.73 -39.03 -5.14
C GLU A 754 13.90 -38.70 -6.38
N VAL A 755 14.54 -38.55 -7.55
CA VAL A 755 13.89 -38.21 -8.82
C VAL A 755 13.90 -39.35 -9.82
N TYR A 756 14.94 -40.17 -9.81
CA TYR A 756 15.03 -41.36 -10.63
C TYR A 756 14.27 -42.52 -9.96
N PRO A 757 13.45 -43.30 -10.69
CA PRO A 757 12.65 -44.39 -10.12
C PRO A 757 13.50 -45.63 -9.79
N VAL A 758 14.37 -45.52 -8.78
CA VAL A 758 15.31 -46.57 -8.35
C VAL A 758 14.57 -47.89 -8.05
N HIS A 759 13.40 -47.82 -7.40
CA HIS A 759 12.58 -48.99 -7.07
C HIS A 759 12.17 -49.84 -8.27
N GLU A 760 11.99 -49.25 -9.45
CA GLU A 760 11.64 -50.03 -10.65
C GLU A 760 12.79 -50.95 -11.07
N LYS A 761 14.03 -50.55 -10.76
CA LYS A 761 15.24 -51.31 -11.06
C LYS A 761 15.57 -52.40 -10.03
N THR A 762 14.89 -52.43 -8.88
CA THR A 762 15.15 -53.43 -7.82
C THR A 762 14.40 -54.76 -8.06
N THR A 763 13.60 -54.86 -9.12
CA THR A 763 12.78 -56.05 -9.40
C THR A 763 13.52 -57.08 -10.27
N GLY A 764 13.35 -58.37 -9.94
CA GLY A 764 13.95 -59.48 -10.70
C GLY A 764 15.48 -59.46 -10.71
N LEU A 765 16.09 -59.14 -9.57
CA LEU A 765 17.54 -59.22 -9.36
C LEU A 765 17.87 -60.55 -8.69
N GLU A 766 18.90 -61.23 -9.19
CA GLU A 766 19.51 -62.36 -8.47
C GLU A 766 20.28 -61.85 -7.26
N PRO A 767 20.35 -62.59 -6.13
CA PRO A 767 21.02 -62.12 -4.90
C PRO A 767 22.47 -61.66 -5.11
N GLU A 768 23.24 -62.32 -5.98
CA GLU A 768 24.64 -62.01 -6.26
C GLU A 768 24.84 -60.91 -7.31
N GLN A 769 23.77 -60.46 -7.98
CA GLN A 769 23.85 -59.45 -9.04
C GLN A 769 24.29 -58.09 -8.46
N VAL A 770 25.21 -57.40 -9.15
CA VAL A 770 25.60 -56.04 -8.80
C VAL A 770 24.48 -55.08 -9.18
N PHE A 771 23.98 -54.32 -8.22
CA PHE A 771 22.91 -53.35 -8.45
C PHE A 771 23.46 -52.04 -9.02
N PHE A 772 24.50 -51.50 -8.39
CA PHE A 772 24.99 -50.15 -8.67
C PHE A 772 26.51 -50.15 -8.74
N VAL A 773 27.04 -49.63 -9.84
CA VAL A 773 28.46 -49.34 -10.04
C VAL A 773 28.60 -47.83 -10.20
N ASP A 774 29.26 -47.19 -9.25
CA ASP A 774 29.54 -45.76 -9.21
C ASP A 774 30.88 -45.50 -9.92
N VAL A 775 30.83 -45.24 -11.23
CA VAL A 775 31.99 -45.12 -12.11
C VAL A 775 32.58 -43.72 -11.96
N GLY A 776 33.79 -43.63 -11.40
CA GLY A 776 34.39 -42.36 -11.00
C GLY A 776 33.74 -41.79 -9.74
N GLY A 777 33.27 -42.64 -8.83
CA GLY A 777 32.46 -42.24 -7.68
C GLY A 777 33.21 -41.50 -6.56
N GLY A 778 34.50 -41.18 -6.77
CA GLY A 778 35.32 -40.45 -5.83
C GLY A 778 35.49 -41.21 -4.51
N ILE A 779 35.13 -40.54 -3.41
CA ILE A 779 35.19 -41.14 -2.06
C ILE A 779 33.92 -41.91 -1.66
N GLY A 780 32.98 -42.11 -2.58
CA GLY A 780 31.83 -43.01 -2.41
C GLY A 780 30.54 -42.40 -1.87
N HIS A 781 30.40 -41.07 -1.89
CA HIS A 781 29.22 -40.37 -1.34
C HIS A 781 27.89 -40.86 -1.91
N GLN A 782 27.79 -41.07 -3.23
CA GLN A 782 26.53 -41.47 -3.88
C GLN A 782 26.20 -42.93 -3.59
N SER A 783 27.20 -43.81 -3.62
CA SER A 783 27.08 -45.20 -3.20
C SER A 783 26.61 -45.36 -1.76
N ILE A 784 27.16 -44.58 -0.82
CA ILE A 784 26.75 -44.59 0.60
C ILE A 784 25.33 -44.06 0.75
N ALA A 785 25.01 -42.91 0.16
CA ALA A 785 23.66 -42.33 0.22
C ALA A 785 22.59 -43.30 -0.32
N LEU A 786 22.90 -44.00 -1.42
CA LEU A 786 22.03 -45.01 -1.99
C LEU A 786 21.83 -46.19 -1.01
N ARG A 787 22.92 -46.69 -0.40
CA ARG A 787 22.86 -47.79 0.57
C ARG A 787 22.04 -47.43 1.81
N GLU A 788 22.23 -46.23 2.34
CA GLU A 788 21.49 -45.73 3.51
C GLU A 788 20.00 -45.51 3.20
N LYS A 789 19.68 -45.05 1.98
CA LYS A 789 18.30 -44.85 1.55
C LYS A 789 17.56 -46.17 1.31
N PHE A 790 18.25 -47.19 0.80
CA PHE A 790 17.68 -48.51 0.49
C PHE A 790 18.39 -49.63 1.28
N PRO A 791 18.22 -49.67 2.62
CA PRO A 791 18.91 -50.65 3.46
C PRO A 791 18.43 -52.09 3.21
N SER A 792 17.22 -52.27 2.67
CA SER A 792 16.64 -53.57 2.33
C SER A 792 17.13 -54.15 1.01
N LEU A 793 17.91 -53.41 0.22
CA LEU A 793 18.44 -53.87 -1.05
C LEU A 793 19.70 -54.73 -0.81
N GLU A 794 19.61 -56.05 -0.76
CA GLU A 794 20.76 -56.90 -0.39
C GLU A 794 21.86 -56.98 -1.47
N ASN A 795 21.56 -56.56 -2.71
CA ASN A 795 22.48 -56.57 -3.84
C ASN A 795 23.73 -55.68 -3.63
N ARG A 796 24.80 -56.03 -4.35
CA ARG A 796 26.11 -55.37 -4.26
C ARG A 796 26.08 -53.94 -4.81
N ILE A 797 26.74 -53.02 -4.10
CA ILE A 797 26.97 -51.63 -4.51
C ILE A 797 28.48 -51.43 -4.51
N ILE A 798 29.03 -50.97 -5.64
CA ILE A 798 30.47 -50.86 -5.86
C ILE A 798 30.81 -49.43 -6.23
N VAL A 799 31.78 -48.82 -5.55
CA VAL A 799 32.42 -47.58 -5.98
C VAL A 799 33.71 -47.88 -6.74
N GLN A 800 33.87 -47.25 -7.89
CA GLN A 800 35.01 -47.38 -8.79
C GLN A 800 35.74 -46.05 -8.96
N ASP A 801 37.05 -46.04 -8.72
CA ASP A 801 37.91 -44.90 -9.00
C ASP A 801 39.38 -45.35 -9.14
N ILE A 802 40.29 -44.43 -9.45
CA ILE A 802 41.72 -44.70 -9.52
C ILE A 802 42.36 -44.84 -8.12
N PRO A 803 43.48 -45.56 -7.96
CA PRO A 803 44.07 -45.84 -6.64
C PRO A 803 44.35 -44.59 -5.79
N ALA A 804 44.75 -43.49 -6.43
CA ALA A 804 45.03 -42.23 -5.75
C ALA A 804 43.79 -41.63 -5.07
N THR A 805 42.61 -41.73 -5.69
CA THR A 805 41.34 -41.26 -5.12
C THR A 805 40.83 -42.19 -4.04
N LEU A 806 40.90 -43.52 -4.29
CA LEU A 806 40.38 -44.53 -3.36
C LEU A 806 41.16 -44.62 -2.05
N ALA A 807 42.40 -44.14 -2.00
CA ALA A 807 43.14 -43.96 -0.76
C ALA A 807 42.41 -43.09 0.28
N HIS A 808 41.45 -42.27 -0.16
CA HIS A 808 40.62 -41.40 0.66
C HIS A 808 39.14 -41.84 0.73
N ALA A 809 38.79 -43.00 0.17
CA ALA A 809 37.42 -43.49 0.16
C ALA A 809 36.87 -43.70 1.58
N ILE A 810 35.58 -43.41 1.77
CA ILE A 810 34.91 -43.54 3.06
C ILE A 810 34.51 -45.00 3.26
N PRO A 811 35.04 -45.71 4.28
CA PRO A 811 34.66 -47.10 4.51
C PRO A 811 33.19 -47.22 4.93
N HIS A 812 32.43 -48.08 4.28
CA HIS A 812 31.02 -48.35 4.62
C HIS A 812 30.69 -49.85 4.44
N PRO A 813 30.06 -50.52 5.43
CA PRO A 813 29.90 -51.98 5.43
C PRO A 813 29.04 -52.54 4.28
N GLY A 814 28.23 -51.69 3.63
CA GLY A 814 27.40 -52.07 2.49
C GLY A 814 27.89 -51.57 1.12
N VAL A 815 29.10 -51.02 1.04
CA VAL A 815 29.66 -50.49 -0.22
C VAL A 815 31.05 -51.10 -0.44
N GLU A 816 31.22 -51.76 -1.57
CA GLU A 816 32.50 -52.32 -2.00
C GLU A 816 33.32 -51.26 -2.73
N ILE A 817 34.63 -51.26 -2.53
CA ILE A 817 35.56 -50.35 -3.20
C ILE A 817 36.36 -51.18 -4.22
N LEU A 818 36.43 -50.72 -5.46
CA LEU A 818 37.13 -51.40 -6.55
C LEU A 818 37.97 -50.42 -7.37
N GLU A 819 39.25 -50.72 -7.55
CA GLU A 819 40.12 -49.94 -8.45
C GLU A 819 39.69 -50.14 -9.91
N GLN A 820 39.42 -49.04 -10.62
CA GLN A 820 39.07 -49.06 -12.05
C GLN A 820 39.47 -47.72 -12.69
N ASP A 821 40.17 -47.80 -13.82
CA ASP A 821 40.29 -46.68 -14.77
C ASP A 821 39.16 -46.79 -15.80
N PHE A 822 38.30 -45.78 -15.89
CA PHE A 822 37.16 -45.79 -16.83
C PHE A 822 37.56 -45.63 -18.31
N PHE A 823 38.83 -45.30 -18.59
CA PHE A 823 39.38 -45.38 -19.95
C PHE A 823 39.76 -46.80 -20.39
N GLU A 824 39.79 -47.73 -19.44
CA GLU A 824 39.96 -49.16 -19.70
C GLU A 824 38.59 -49.88 -19.73
N PRO A 825 38.50 -51.09 -20.31
CA PRO A 825 37.27 -51.88 -20.31
C PRO A 825 36.70 -52.07 -18.90
N GLN A 826 35.38 -51.91 -18.76
CA GLN A 826 34.69 -51.99 -17.47
C GLN A 826 34.76 -53.41 -16.87
N ALA A 827 35.36 -53.54 -15.68
CA ALA A 827 35.61 -54.83 -15.02
C ALA A 827 34.33 -55.52 -14.52
N ILE A 828 33.32 -54.77 -14.11
CA ILE A 828 32.05 -55.32 -13.62
C ILE A 828 31.08 -55.42 -14.79
N THR A 829 30.71 -56.64 -15.19
CA THR A 829 29.73 -56.88 -16.26
C THR A 829 28.35 -57.21 -15.71
N GLY A 830 27.29 -56.70 -16.36
CA GLY A 830 25.91 -57.04 -16.06
C GLY A 830 25.32 -56.39 -14.80
N ALA A 831 25.92 -55.31 -14.30
CA ALA A 831 25.32 -54.52 -13.22
C ALA A 831 24.00 -53.89 -13.68
N ARG A 832 23.06 -53.67 -12.75
CA ARG A 832 21.77 -53.08 -13.10
C ARG A 832 21.90 -51.60 -13.48
N ILE A 833 22.75 -50.85 -12.78
CA ILE A 833 23.01 -49.43 -12.99
C ILE A 833 24.52 -49.20 -13.01
N TYR A 834 25.01 -48.54 -14.06
CA TYR A 834 26.31 -47.89 -14.10
C TYR A 834 26.07 -46.40 -13.99
N TYR A 835 26.51 -45.77 -12.91
CA TYR A 835 26.22 -44.37 -12.60
C TYR A 835 27.49 -43.54 -12.74
N MET A 836 27.40 -42.38 -13.39
CA MET A 836 28.49 -41.45 -13.63
C MET A 836 28.00 -40.06 -13.26
N ARG A 837 28.54 -39.45 -12.20
CA ARG A 837 28.19 -38.08 -11.82
C ARG A 837 29.35 -37.14 -12.04
N ASN A 838 29.13 -36.04 -12.76
CA ASN A 838 30.15 -35.04 -13.04
C ASN A 838 31.44 -35.66 -13.62
N ILE A 839 31.29 -36.65 -14.50
CA ILE A 839 32.41 -37.31 -15.19
C ILE A 839 32.46 -36.84 -16.63
N ILE A 840 31.35 -36.97 -17.35
CA ILE A 840 31.35 -36.77 -18.80
C ILE A 840 31.55 -35.30 -19.17
N HIS A 841 31.09 -34.35 -18.35
CA HIS A 841 31.38 -32.92 -18.56
C HIS A 841 32.87 -32.54 -18.50
N ASP A 842 33.71 -33.33 -17.82
CA ASP A 842 35.15 -33.04 -17.65
C ASP A 842 35.98 -33.39 -18.89
N TYR A 843 35.38 -34.03 -19.88
CA TYR A 843 36.09 -34.55 -21.04
C TYR A 843 35.50 -34.03 -22.36
N PRO A 844 36.36 -33.71 -23.35
CA PRO A 844 35.93 -33.50 -24.72
C PRO A 844 35.23 -34.74 -25.30
N ASP A 845 34.41 -34.54 -26.32
CA ASP A 845 33.53 -35.58 -26.88
C ASP A 845 34.27 -36.88 -27.24
N GLU A 846 35.45 -36.81 -27.87
CA GLU A 846 36.20 -38.00 -28.26
C GLU A 846 36.61 -38.87 -27.08
N LYS A 847 36.93 -38.24 -25.93
CA LYS A 847 37.29 -38.94 -24.70
C LYS A 847 36.05 -39.46 -23.97
N ALA A 848 34.98 -38.67 -23.92
CA ALA A 848 33.70 -39.09 -23.37
C ALA A 848 33.13 -40.33 -24.11
N ILE A 849 33.26 -40.39 -25.44
CA ILE A 849 32.84 -41.54 -26.25
C ILE A 849 33.60 -42.81 -25.85
N VAL A 850 34.90 -42.73 -25.53
CA VAL A 850 35.68 -43.89 -25.06
C VAL A 850 35.12 -44.43 -23.75
N ILE A 851 34.89 -43.56 -22.77
CA ILE A 851 34.33 -43.91 -21.45
C ILE A 851 32.96 -44.60 -21.61
N LEU A 852 32.09 -43.99 -22.43
CA LEU A 852 30.76 -44.51 -22.71
C LEU A 852 30.81 -45.87 -23.41
N LYS A 853 31.71 -46.07 -24.38
CA LYS A 853 31.88 -47.35 -25.08
C LYS A 853 32.41 -48.46 -24.17
N ASN A 854 33.38 -48.16 -23.32
CA ASN A 854 33.91 -49.13 -22.35
C ASN A 854 32.82 -49.59 -21.37
N THR A 855 31.97 -48.67 -20.91
CA THR A 855 30.85 -49.00 -20.03
C THR A 855 29.73 -49.73 -20.78
N ALA A 856 29.42 -49.32 -22.02
CA ALA A 856 28.42 -49.94 -22.88
C ALA A 856 28.72 -51.42 -23.19
N ALA A 857 30.01 -51.77 -23.28
CA ALA A 857 30.45 -53.15 -23.48
C ALA A 857 30.08 -54.09 -22.31
N ALA A 858 29.93 -53.54 -21.10
CA ALA A 858 29.58 -54.30 -19.89
C ALA A 858 28.07 -54.42 -19.62
N LEU A 859 27.22 -53.73 -20.39
CA LEU A 859 25.76 -53.76 -20.21
C LEU A 859 25.16 -55.13 -20.56
N ALA A 860 24.35 -55.69 -19.66
CA ALA A 860 23.50 -56.85 -19.90
C ALA A 860 22.05 -56.42 -20.17
N ARG A 861 21.16 -57.39 -20.44
CA ARG A 861 19.73 -57.11 -20.62
C ARG A 861 19.15 -56.49 -19.35
N GLY A 862 18.61 -55.28 -19.46
CA GLY A 862 18.04 -54.53 -18.34
C GLY A 862 19.03 -53.63 -17.59
N SER A 863 20.32 -53.66 -17.95
CA SER A 863 21.32 -52.69 -17.48
C SER A 863 21.07 -51.32 -18.10
N VAL A 864 21.39 -50.26 -17.35
CA VAL A 864 21.35 -48.87 -17.81
C VAL A 864 22.61 -48.12 -17.39
N ILE A 865 22.98 -47.11 -18.17
CA ILE A 865 23.94 -46.09 -17.75
C ILE A 865 23.12 -44.88 -17.29
N LEU A 866 23.41 -44.36 -16.10
CA LEU A 866 22.83 -43.13 -15.58
C LEU A 866 23.94 -42.09 -15.54
N ILE A 867 23.83 -41.08 -16.41
CA ILE A 867 24.73 -39.93 -16.38
C ILE A 867 24.02 -38.84 -15.57
N ASP A 868 24.61 -38.45 -14.46
CA ASP A 868 24.15 -37.38 -13.58
C ASP A 868 24.98 -36.13 -13.84
N ASP A 869 24.44 -35.25 -14.68
CA ASP A 869 25.16 -34.11 -15.24
C ASP A 869 24.16 -33.01 -15.66
N MET A 870 24.66 -31.82 -15.99
CA MET A 870 23.81 -30.72 -16.43
C MET A 870 23.36 -30.92 -17.88
N VAL A 871 22.07 -30.72 -18.14
CA VAL A 871 21.48 -30.73 -19.49
C VAL A 871 20.97 -29.34 -19.82
N ILE A 872 21.81 -28.55 -20.49
CA ILE A 872 21.47 -27.17 -20.81
C ILE A 872 20.42 -27.13 -21.93
N PRO A 873 19.37 -26.29 -21.85
CA PRO A 873 18.44 -26.13 -22.96
C PRO A 873 19.11 -25.44 -24.15
N ASN A 874 18.77 -25.84 -25.37
CA ASN A 874 19.35 -25.28 -26.60
C ASN A 874 19.10 -23.76 -26.75
N THR A 875 18.04 -23.23 -26.11
CA THR A 875 17.75 -21.81 -26.05
C THR A 875 17.28 -21.41 -24.65
N GLY A 876 17.50 -20.16 -24.26
CA GLY A 876 17.04 -19.64 -22.97
C GLY A 876 17.76 -20.24 -21.75
N ALA A 877 19.01 -20.67 -21.90
CA ALA A 877 19.82 -21.19 -20.81
C ALA A 877 19.87 -20.19 -19.63
N HIS A 878 19.65 -20.72 -18.42
CA HIS A 878 19.66 -19.90 -17.21
C HIS A 878 21.11 -19.50 -16.87
N PHE A 879 21.30 -18.25 -16.42
CA PHE A 879 22.64 -17.68 -16.23
C PHE A 879 23.50 -18.43 -15.20
N HIS A 880 22.88 -19.12 -14.23
CA HIS A 880 23.61 -20.00 -13.30
C HIS A 880 24.27 -21.20 -13.98
N ALA A 881 23.66 -21.78 -15.02
CA ALA A 881 24.28 -22.87 -15.75
C ALA A 881 25.45 -22.33 -16.59
N THR A 882 25.23 -21.22 -17.30
CA THR A 882 26.25 -20.64 -18.18
C THR A 882 27.43 -20.02 -17.43
N GLN A 883 27.24 -19.49 -16.22
CA GLN A 883 28.37 -19.01 -15.40
C GLN A 883 29.26 -20.17 -14.95
N LEU A 884 28.65 -21.34 -14.66
CA LEU A 884 29.39 -22.52 -14.25
C LEU A 884 30.18 -23.06 -15.45
N ASP A 885 29.55 -23.20 -16.61
CA ASP A 885 30.21 -23.61 -17.86
C ASP A 885 31.46 -22.75 -18.17
N ILE A 886 31.34 -21.42 -18.15
CA ILE A 886 32.49 -20.54 -18.36
C ILE A 886 33.56 -20.72 -17.28
N THR A 887 33.17 -20.95 -16.03
CA THR A 887 34.12 -21.21 -14.94
C THR A 887 34.88 -22.52 -15.17
N MET A 888 34.15 -23.58 -15.50
CA MET A 888 34.63 -24.92 -15.78
C MET A 888 35.59 -24.90 -16.99
N MET A 889 35.22 -24.28 -18.10
CA MET A 889 36.12 -24.03 -19.24
C MET A 889 37.39 -23.27 -18.83
N SER A 890 37.25 -22.21 -18.02
CA SER A 890 38.38 -21.33 -17.65
C SER A 890 39.44 -22.00 -16.77
N ALA A 891 39.07 -23.05 -16.04
CA ALA A 891 39.94 -23.69 -15.05
C ALA A 891 40.26 -25.16 -15.35
N LEU A 892 39.34 -25.87 -15.98
CA LEU A 892 39.35 -27.32 -16.11
C LEU A 892 39.28 -27.81 -17.56
N ALA A 893 39.19 -26.92 -18.56
CA ALA A 893 39.03 -27.30 -19.97
C ALA A 893 37.82 -28.23 -20.22
N SER A 894 36.78 -28.04 -19.42
CA SER A 894 35.54 -28.82 -19.45
C SER A 894 34.40 -28.06 -20.11
N ILE A 895 33.29 -28.76 -20.36
CA ILE A 895 32.14 -28.24 -21.11
C ILE A 895 30.82 -28.77 -20.53
N GLU A 896 29.88 -27.87 -20.28
CA GLU A 896 28.49 -28.22 -20.01
C GLU A 896 27.72 -28.37 -21.32
N ARG A 897 26.98 -29.48 -21.48
CA ARG A 897 26.38 -29.85 -22.76
C ARG A 897 24.89 -29.52 -22.82
N THR A 898 24.49 -29.05 -24.01
CA THR A 898 23.08 -28.85 -24.35
C THR A 898 22.36 -30.17 -24.63
N HIS A 899 21.03 -30.14 -24.68
CA HIS A 899 20.21 -31.28 -25.07
C HIS A 899 20.69 -31.89 -26.41
N GLU A 900 20.87 -31.08 -27.46
CA GLU A 900 21.34 -31.60 -28.75
C GLU A 900 22.76 -32.20 -28.69
N GLN A 901 23.67 -31.58 -27.94
CA GLN A 901 25.03 -32.10 -27.75
C GLN A 901 25.03 -33.45 -27.01
N TRP A 902 24.19 -33.60 -25.97
CA TRP A 902 24.02 -34.88 -25.27
C TRP A 902 23.50 -35.97 -26.21
N TYR A 903 22.44 -35.69 -26.98
CA TYR A 903 21.91 -36.68 -27.92
C TYR A 903 22.96 -37.10 -28.96
N SER A 904 23.66 -36.13 -29.55
CA SER A 904 24.75 -36.38 -30.51
C SER A 904 25.88 -37.21 -29.90
N LEU A 905 26.33 -36.88 -28.69
CA LEU A 905 27.39 -37.60 -28.00
C LEU A 905 27.01 -39.07 -27.73
N ILE A 906 25.80 -39.28 -27.19
CA ILE A 906 25.30 -40.62 -26.86
C ILE A 906 25.09 -41.46 -28.12
N GLU A 907 24.55 -40.88 -29.19
CA GLU A 907 24.38 -41.57 -30.47
C GLU A 907 25.72 -41.99 -31.08
N ARG A 908 26.73 -41.09 -31.07
CA ARG A 908 28.10 -41.39 -31.53
C ARG A 908 28.79 -42.49 -30.71
N ALA A 909 28.37 -42.70 -29.47
CA ALA A 909 28.82 -43.81 -28.63
C ALA A 909 28.11 -45.16 -28.94
N GLY A 910 27.11 -45.18 -29.83
CA GLY A 910 26.31 -46.37 -30.15
C GLY A 910 25.28 -46.71 -29.07
N LEU A 911 24.77 -45.68 -28.40
CA LEU A 911 23.83 -45.77 -27.30
C LEU A 911 22.61 -44.90 -27.58
N LYS A 912 21.54 -45.07 -26.78
CA LYS A 912 20.31 -44.28 -26.90
C LYS A 912 19.88 -43.70 -25.56
N ILE A 913 19.53 -42.42 -25.56
CA ILE A 913 18.87 -41.79 -24.41
C ILE A 913 17.42 -42.30 -24.35
N LYS A 914 17.09 -42.96 -23.24
CA LYS A 914 15.74 -43.44 -22.95
C LYS A 914 14.87 -42.33 -22.33
N LYS A 915 15.41 -41.60 -21.37
CA LYS A 915 14.72 -40.51 -20.69
C LYS A 915 15.70 -39.61 -19.93
N ILE A 916 15.37 -38.31 -19.83
CA ILE A 916 16.10 -37.34 -19.02
C ILE A 916 15.20 -36.92 -17.84
N TYR A 917 15.75 -36.94 -16.63
CA TYR A 917 15.08 -36.58 -15.38
C TYR A 917 15.77 -35.35 -14.77
N THR A 918 15.31 -34.16 -15.14
CA THR A 918 15.84 -32.90 -14.61
C THR A 918 15.28 -32.60 -13.22
N TYR A 919 16.14 -32.21 -12.28
CA TYR A 919 15.75 -32.02 -10.89
C TYR A 919 16.18 -30.69 -10.27
N THR A 920 16.93 -29.85 -10.99
CA THR A 920 17.13 -28.44 -10.62
C THR A 920 16.70 -27.48 -11.72
N VAL A 921 16.05 -26.37 -11.31
CA VAL A 921 15.50 -25.38 -12.26
C VAL A 921 16.59 -24.50 -12.89
N SER A 922 17.60 -24.10 -12.10
CA SER A 922 18.59 -23.08 -12.53
C SER A 922 19.85 -23.67 -13.18
N LEU A 923 20.31 -24.83 -12.71
CA LEU A 923 21.49 -25.51 -13.25
C LEU A 923 21.09 -26.58 -14.28
N GLN A 924 19.86 -27.09 -14.21
CA GLN A 924 19.38 -28.18 -15.06
C GLN A 924 20.13 -29.50 -14.80
N ASP A 925 20.56 -29.73 -13.56
CA ASP A 925 21.08 -31.03 -13.13
C ASP A 925 20.05 -32.11 -13.45
N SER A 926 20.51 -33.16 -14.12
CA SER A 926 19.64 -34.14 -14.75
C SER A 926 20.23 -35.54 -14.71
N ILE A 927 19.35 -36.53 -14.56
CA ILE A 927 19.70 -37.94 -14.79
C ILE A 927 19.35 -38.32 -16.21
N ILE A 928 20.35 -38.59 -17.03
CA ILE A 928 20.21 -39.09 -18.39
C ILE A 928 20.24 -40.63 -18.31
N GLU A 929 19.07 -41.28 -18.44
CA GLU A 929 18.98 -42.74 -18.55
C GLU A 929 19.34 -43.16 -19.97
N VAL A 930 20.49 -43.82 -20.10
CA VAL A 930 21.06 -44.29 -21.38
C VAL A 930 21.02 -45.82 -21.43
N VAL A 931 20.65 -46.35 -22.59
CA VAL A 931 20.54 -47.79 -22.87
C VAL A 931 21.29 -48.15 -24.15
N LYS A 932 21.66 -49.42 -24.27
CA LYS A 932 22.18 -49.99 -25.51
C LYS A 932 21.02 -50.16 -26.51
N GLU A 933 21.27 -49.83 -27.78
CA GLU A 933 20.30 -50.05 -28.87
C GLU A 933 19.89 -51.51 -29.03
#